data_AF-A0A2T1FDD9-F1
#
_entry.id   AF-A0A2T1FDD9-F1
#
_cell.length_a   1.000
_cell.length_b   1.000
_cell.length_c   1.000
_cell.angle_alpha   90.00
_cell.angle_beta   90.00
_cell.angle_gamma   90.00
#
_symmetry.space_group_name_H-M   'P 1'
#
loop_
_entity.id
_entity.type
_entity.pdbx_description
1 polymer ?
#
loop_
_entity_poly.entity_id
_entity_poly.type
_entity_poly.pdbx_seq_one_letter_code
_entity_poly.pdbx_strand_id
1 'polypeptide(L)'
;MPTPREVFNDPELYWNFLTAATDIEFEGQYFDRKEIGQAETNGKASDSQVKEFKKQLQECISAFANKNKLGGLLVIGISKIGEVAGIDHLTENQCNSLTNINVLLAYQCAEARLMDCQNAAGDSRKICLIYVPYTTDGICETIEASPKAWTRNGMSNIPINAAQKEQLKRDKQIVNYEQSRCCTYKPEDIDRGVLETFRSVYTEDATYTCTDEEMLYQVGALDKDVDGNYFFTKVGFLFFASNPQRVLSWSYLRLLRFSTDVDEERGLPTFEKNFTGSVTKQIRDLRVLLQESGLFKTYSRRNPTGGGFIDEPEYPSIAVDEAIVNAVVHRDYAVNLPIECEYYKDAFIVRNQGRVIQRDCDVPKDFSLAEKVLVSTPRNPKLIEWLKLMKDQRGKSFVRALSEGTKQMCREMLALQLPAPNYRSTESQTTVTLFSRAAEREASIQATSTIKATEFANLFPLKLTFDGAETPNFEQFRQIERDIMSSLKDALVAQGWYIDRYKFGRITAHRLKSDLTLPQNVNNIVRFYPAYEFQLRRYWGNYYLCVDYTLQVKNVCFINKLLDIFEPNELVDKVATASWSGWQMGRITHAASEWTNVYLFDFEKEEQIASNLVIPNLSRNSIERVLQQRSIHFDLAQATKKHSLALEPGAARIRAEKTQAVINEITQSIFPLRINILSVLLQNTPISLPRQRVTGKELLVQDLVEPKVEFNRSQSDPNIREGITRFGAYDIDRADIEIVPICNVELR
;
A
#
# COMPACT_ATOMS: atom_id res chain seq x y z
N MET A 1 26.85 28.10 -7.30
CA MET A 1 27.47 29.18 -6.50
C MET A 1 28.92 28.80 -6.25
N PRO A 2 29.88 29.75 -6.33
CA PRO A 2 31.28 29.47 -6.04
C PRO A 2 31.47 29.14 -4.56
N THR A 3 32.53 28.39 -4.25
CA THR A 3 32.92 28.13 -2.87
C THR A 3 33.62 29.35 -2.27
N PRO A 4 33.57 29.55 -0.93
CA PRO A 4 34.28 30.66 -0.28
C PRO A 4 35.78 30.70 -0.58
N ARG A 5 36.41 29.52 -0.74
CA ARG A 5 37.84 29.42 -1.04
C ARG A 5 38.17 29.85 -2.47
N GLU A 6 37.33 29.51 -3.45
CA GLU A 6 37.49 29.96 -4.84
C GLU A 6 37.42 31.49 -4.93
N VAL A 7 36.42 32.11 -4.29
CA VAL A 7 36.26 33.57 -4.30
C VAL A 7 37.43 34.27 -3.58
N PHE A 8 37.97 33.67 -2.51
CA PHE A 8 39.12 34.23 -1.80
C PHE A 8 40.44 34.17 -2.60
N ASN A 9 40.65 33.07 -3.34
CA ASN A 9 41.85 32.88 -4.15
C ASN A 9 41.83 33.79 -5.39
N ASP A 10 40.69 33.86 -6.08
CA ASP A 10 40.52 34.54 -7.38
C ASP A 10 39.39 35.60 -7.37
N PRO A 11 39.44 36.62 -6.50
CA PRO A 11 38.34 37.55 -6.28
C PRO A 11 37.97 38.39 -7.51
N GLU A 12 38.92 38.68 -8.40
CA GLU A 12 38.70 39.44 -9.63
C GLU A 12 37.71 38.73 -10.58
N LEU A 13 37.76 37.39 -10.63
CA LEU A 13 36.87 36.58 -11.48
C LEU A 13 35.42 36.60 -10.96
N TYR A 14 35.24 36.88 -9.68
CA TYR A 14 33.94 36.93 -9.00
C TYR A 14 33.53 38.35 -8.59
N TRP A 15 34.11 39.38 -9.21
CA TRP A 15 33.84 40.77 -8.84
C TRP A 15 32.36 41.14 -8.89
N ASN A 16 31.65 40.76 -9.96
CA ASN A 16 30.20 40.98 -10.08
C ASN A 16 29.39 40.31 -8.96
N PHE A 17 29.88 39.19 -8.41
CA PHE A 17 29.25 38.53 -7.27
C PHE A 17 29.52 39.27 -5.97
N LEU A 18 30.77 39.71 -5.73
CA LEU A 18 31.15 40.52 -4.56
C LEU A 18 30.38 41.85 -4.49
N THR A 19 30.16 42.49 -5.64
CA THR A 19 29.43 43.76 -5.78
C THR A 19 27.96 43.57 -6.15
N ALA A 20 27.35 42.43 -5.81
CA ALA A 20 25.92 42.21 -6.07
C ALA A 20 25.06 43.33 -5.44
N ALA A 21 24.02 43.75 -6.16
CA ALA A 21 23.24 44.96 -5.87
C ALA A 21 22.44 44.86 -4.57
N THR A 22 22.25 43.65 -4.04
CA THR A 22 21.55 43.42 -2.76
C THR A 22 22.27 42.36 -1.92
N ASP A 23 22.17 42.48 -0.60
CA ASP A 23 22.69 41.45 0.32
C ASP A 23 22.01 40.09 0.13
N ILE A 24 20.77 40.02 -0.36
CA ILE A 24 20.08 38.74 -0.60
C ILE A 24 20.78 37.92 -1.70
N GLU A 25 21.41 38.59 -2.66
CA GLU A 25 22.12 37.94 -3.77
C GLU A 25 23.52 37.45 -3.38
N PHE A 26 24.10 37.99 -2.30
CA PHE A 26 25.45 37.66 -1.85
C PHE A 26 25.48 36.96 -0.49
N GLU A 27 24.89 37.58 0.54
CA GLU A 27 24.92 37.08 1.90
C GLU A 27 24.09 35.82 2.05
N GLY A 28 24.62 34.90 2.85
CA GLY A 28 23.93 33.66 3.15
C GLY A 28 24.72 32.83 4.12
N GLN A 29 24.60 31.49 3.99
CA GLN A 29 25.28 30.56 4.88
C GLN A 29 26.81 30.74 4.82
N TYR A 30 27.38 31.06 3.66
CA TYR A 30 28.83 31.01 3.43
C TYR A 30 29.50 32.37 3.19
N PHE A 31 28.73 33.42 2.97
CA PHE A 31 29.22 34.74 2.56
C PHE A 31 28.56 35.83 3.42
N ASP A 32 29.33 36.86 3.75
CA ASP A 32 28.88 38.01 4.54
C ASP A 32 29.63 39.30 4.11
N ARG A 33 28.94 40.44 4.07
CA ARG A 33 29.56 41.76 3.81
C ARG A 33 29.44 42.64 5.04
N LYS A 34 30.49 43.41 5.29
CA LYS A 34 30.49 44.40 6.35
C LYS A 34 31.17 45.69 5.88
N GLU A 35 30.54 46.81 6.17
CA GLU A 35 31.10 48.14 5.98
C GLU A 35 31.52 48.71 7.33
N ILE A 36 32.74 49.22 7.41
CA ILE A 36 33.20 49.99 8.56
C ILE A 36 32.71 51.41 8.37
N GLY A 37 32.08 51.99 9.39
CA GLY A 37 31.39 53.28 9.34
C GLY A 37 32.21 54.42 8.72
N GLN A 38 31.51 55.42 8.19
CA GLN A 38 32.10 56.53 7.45
C GLN A 38 33.10 57.35 8.28
N ALA A 39 34.09 57.91 7.58
CA ALA A 39 35.08 58.81 8.16
C ALA A 39 34.42 60.00 8.89
N GLU A 40 34.87 60.30 10.11
CA GLU A 40 34.47 61.53 10.80
C GLU A 40 35.07 62.76 10.10
N THR A 41 34.71 63.97 10.51
CA THR A 41 35.15 65.27 9.93
C THR A 41 36.68 65.44 9.79
N ASN A 42 37.47 64.57 10.44
CA ASN A 42 38.94 64.50 10.35
C ASN A 42 39.47 63.45 9.35
N GLY A 43 38.62 62.83 8.53
CA GLY A 43 39.01 61.87 7.50
C GLY A 43 39.43 60.48 8.01
N LYS A 44 39.14 60.15 9.28
CA LYS A 44 39.48 58.86 9.92
C LYS A 44 38.27 58.27 10.66
N ALA A 45 38.18 56.94 10.72
CA ALA A 45 37.19 56.25 11.58
C ALA A 45 37.49 56.50 13.07
N SER A 46 36.46 56.67 13.90
CA SER A 46 36.66 56.72 15.35
C SER A 46 36.92 55.34 15.95
N ASP A 47 37.73 55.31 17.00
CA ASP A 47 38.08 54.07 17.70
C ASP A 47 36.84 53.34 18.29
N SER A 48 35.76 54.08 18.57
CA SER A 48 34.48 53.50 18.99
C SER A 48 33.83 52.67 17.87
N GLN A 49 33.80 53.20 16.64
CA GLN A 49 33.28 52.49 15.46
C GLN A 49 34.10 51.24 15.17
N VAL A 50 35.44 51.33 15.23
CA VAL A 50 36.35 50.19 15.02
C VAL A 50 36.15 49.12 16.10
N LYS A 51 35.92 49.52 17.36
CA LYS A 51 35.66 48.58 18.46
C LYS A 51 34.33 47.84 18.30
N GLU A 52 33.28 48.52 17.85
CA GLU A 52 31.99 47.86 17.59
C GLU A 52 32.08 46.91 16.38
N PHE A 53 32.78 47.34 15.33
CA PHE A 53 33.02 46.50 14.16
C PHE A 53 33.80 45.22 14.50
N LYS A 54 34.79 45.31 15.41
CA LYS A 54 35.52 44.13 15.91
C LYS A 54 34.60 43.08 16.52
N LYS A 55 33.53 43.48 17.21
CA LYS A 55 32.56 42.51 17.73
C LYS A 55 31.84 41.80 16.60
N GLN A 56 31.35 42.54 15.60
CA GLN A 56 30.70 41.96 14.42
C GLN A 56 31.62 40.99 13.67
N LEU A 57 32.91 41.34 13.58
CA LEU A 57 33.96 40.49 13.01
C LEU A 57 34.13 39.19 13.83
N GLN A 58 34.23 39.29 15.15
CA GLN A 58 34.32 38.14 16.05
C GLN A 58 33.11 37.21 15.91
N GLU A 59 31.91 37.77 15.89
CA GLU A 59 30.66 37.03 15.73
C GLU A 59 30.63 36.26 14.41
N CYS A 60 30.98 36.93 13.30
CA CYS A 60 30.94 36.34 11.97
C CYS A 60 32.00 35.26 11.78
N ILE A 61 33.25 35.52 12.18
CA ILE A 61 34.34 34.53 12.09
C ILE A 61 34.02 33.32 12.97
N SER A 62 33.58 33.52 14.21
CA SER A 62 33.17 32.42 15.09
C SER A 62 32.03 31.61 14.48
N ALA A 63 31.00 32.27 13.94
CA ALA A 63 29.86 31.63 13.30
C ALA A 63 30.23 30.75 12.10
N PHE A 64 31.11 31.25 11.22
CA PHE A 64 31.60 30.49 10.08
C PHE A 64 32.47 29.31 10.50
N ALA A 65 33.47 29.55 11.35
CA ALA A 65 34.41 28.53 11.81
C ALA A 65 33.72 27.37 12.54
N ASN A 66 32.64 27.66 13.28
CA ASN A 66 31.94 26.65 14.06
C ASN A 66 30.96 25.79 13.27
N LYS A 67 30.43 26.28 12.14
CA LYS A 67 29.33 25.63 11.43
C LYS A 67 29.68 25.18 10.01
N ASN A 68 30.39 26.00 9.24
CA ASN A 68 30.49 25.81 7.79
C ASN A 68 31.68 24.94 7.42
N LYS A 69 31.43 23.70 6.97
CA LYS A 69 32.50 22.78 6.54
C LYS A 69 33.34 23.25 5.35
N LEU A 70 32.72 23.99 4.43
CA LEU A 70 33.40 24.61 3.29
C LEU A 70 34.09 25.94 3.65
N GLY A 71 34.08 26.31 4.94
CA GLY A 71 34.50 27.62 5.42
C GLY A 71 33.48 28.72 5.12
N GLY A 72 33.85 29.97 5.36
CA GLY A 72 33.08 31.16 5.01
C GLY A 72 33.99 32.28 4.53
N LEU A 73 33.43 33.23 3.77
CA LEU A 73 34.15 34.41 3.31
C LEU A 73 33.45 35.66 3.81
N LEU A 74 34.18 36.45 4.59
CA LEU A 74 33.76 37.77 5.03
C LEU A 74 34.46 38.83 4.20
N VAL A 75 33.69 39.75 3.63
CA VAL A 75 34.18 40.85 2.79
C VAL A 75 33.98 42.16 3.51
N ILE A 76 35.06 42.90 3.70
CA ILE A 76 35.07 44.18 4.41
C ILE A 76 35.36 45.31 3.43
N GLY A 77 34.49 46.33 3.41
CA GLY A 77 34.63 47.51 2.56
C GLY A 77 33.70 47.54 1.35
N ILE A 78 32.72 46.64 1.29
CA ILE A 78 31.61 46.70 0.34
C ILE A 78 30.30 46.88 1.13
N SER A 79 29.48 47.83 0.71
CA SER A 79 28.22 48.16 1.35
C SER A 79 27.12 47.13 1.03
N LYS A 80 25.99 47.26 1.72
CA LYS A 80 24.81 46.37 1.55
C LYS A 80 24.19 46.40 0.14
N ILE A 81 24.44 47.49 -0.59
CA ILE A 81 23.95 47.71 -1.96
C ILE A 81 25.02 47.41 -3.01
N GLY A 82 26.15 46.80 -2.62
CA GLY A 82 27.24 46.44 -3.52
C GLY A 82 28.18 47.59 -3.87
N GLU A 83 28.05 48.77 -3.25
CA GLU A 83 28.96 49.89 -3.47
C GLU A 83 30.29 49.70 -2.72
N VAL A 84 31.39 50.00 -3.39
CA VAL A 84 32.74 49.88 -2.82
C VAL A 84 33.05 51.11 -1.96
N ALA A 85 32.86 50.98 -0.65
CA ALA A 85 33.23 52.00 0.33
C ALA A 85 34.75 52.00 0.61
N GLY A 86 35.37 50.82 0.58
CA GLY A 86 36.79 50.61 0.89
C GLY A 86 37.13 50.74 2.37
N ILE A 87 38.39 50.49 2.72
CA ILE A 87 38.94 50.59 4.07
C ILE A 87 40.03 51.67 4.21
N ASP A 88 40.17 52.55 3.21
CA ASP A 88 41.26 53.54 3.11
C ASP A 88 41.22 54.61 4.21
N HIS A 89 40.07 54.79 4.87
CA HIS A 89 39.86 55.71 5.98
C HIS A 89 40.36 55.16 7.33
N LEU A 90 40.86 53.92 7.36
CA LEU A 90 41.46 53.29 8.54
C LEU A 90 42.97 53.54 8.61
N THR A 91 43.47 53.74 9.82
CA THR A 91 44.92 53.77 10.06
C THR A 91 45.54 52.37 9.95
N GLU A 92 46.83 52.29 9.68
CA GLU A 92 47.57 51.01 9.61
C GLU A 92 47.40 50.17 10.90
N ASN A 93 47.44 50.83 12.07
CA ASN A 93 47.19 50.16 13.36
C ASN A 93 45.76 49.61 13.47
N GLN A 94 44.76 50.35 12.99
CA GLN A 94 43.37 49.89 12.98
C GLN A 94 43.20 48.70 12.04
N CYS A 95 43.75 48.76 10.82
CA CYS A 95 43.79 47.64 9.87
C CYS A 95 44.45 46.40 10.45
N ASN A 96 45.65 46.53 11.02
CA ASN A 96 46.38 45.43 11.66
C ASN A 96 45.60 44.81 12.81
N SER A 97 44.85 45.64 13.56
CA SER A 97 44.03 45.17 14.67
C SER A 97 42.76 44.42 14.24
N LEU A 98 42.36 44.55 12.97
CA LEU A 98 41.23 43.82 12.36
C LEU A 98 41.71 42.54 11.67
N THR A 99 42.90 42.54 11.08
CA THR A 99 43.48 41.38 10.39
C THR A 99 44.20 40.41 11.33
N ASN A 100 44.65 40.85 12.51
CA ASN A 100 45.23 39.99 13.53
C ASN A 100 44.15 39.23 14.32
N ILE A 101 43.53 38.23 13.69
CA ILE A 101 42.39 37.50 14.26
C ILE A 101 42.81 36.59 15.44
N ASN A 102 44.08 36.19 15.52
CA ASN A 102 44.62 35.34 16.61
C ASN A 102 44.47 35.96 18.00
N VAL A 103 44.45 37.28 18.12
CA VAL A 103 44.22 37.95 19.41
C VAL A 103 42.74 38.15 19.74
N LEU A 104 41.84 37.87 18.78
CA LEU A 104 40.39 38.07 18.93
C LEU A 104 39.64 36.78 19.26
N LEU A 105 40.07 35.64 18.69
CA LEU A 105 39.39 34.35 18.78
C LEU A 105 40.38 33.20 18.97
N ALA A 106 40.01 32.23 19.81
CA ALA A 106 40.72 30.97 19.96
C ALA A 106 40.29 29.95 18.88
N TYR A 107 41.13 28.96 18.59
CA TYR A 107 40.84 27.85 17.65
C TYR A 107 40.37 28.29 16.24
N GLN A 108 40.82 29.46 15.81
CA GLN A 108 40.52 30.03 14.50
C GLN A 108 41.71 29.81 13.54
N CYS A 109 41.45 29.63 12.25
CA CYS A 109 42.50 29.50 11.22
C CYS A 109 42.23 30.41 10.01
N ALA A 110 41.64 31.59 10.25
CA ALA A 110 41.25 32.52 9.21
C ALA A 110 42.46 33.17 8.51
N GLU A 111 42.31 33.38 7.21
CA GLU A 111 43.29 34.00 6.32
C GLU A 111 42.74 35.36 5.86
N ALA A 112 43.47 36.44 6.11
CA ALA A 112 43.11 37.78 5.66
C ALA A 112 43.95 38.20 4.45
N ARG A 113 43.30 38.76 3.44
CA ARG A 113 43.92 39.30 2.23
C ARG A 113 43.41 40.72 1.97
N LEU A 114 44.31 41.63 1.65
CA LEU A 114 43.97 42.96 1.15
C LEU A 114 43.97 42.95 -0.39
N MET A 115 43.02 43.65 -0.98
CA MET A 115 42.88 43.73 -2.43
C MET A 115 42.58 45.18 -2.84
N ASP A 116 43.32 45.67 -3.83
CA ASP A 116 43.05 46.94 -4.49
C ASP A 116 41.91 46.77 -5.50
N CYS A 117 41.01 47.74 -5.58
CA CYS A 117 39.85 47.74 -6.47
C CYS A 117 39.45 49.18 -6.82
N GLN A 118 38.46 49.34 -7.71
CA GLN A 118 37.93 50.65 -8.08
C GLN A 118 36.45 50.76 -7.71
N ASN A 119 36.04 51.93 -7.20
CA ASN A 119 34.61 52.23 -7.01
C ASN A 119 33.95 52.62 -8.34
N ALA A 120 32.62 52.84 -8.33
CA ALA A 120 31.88 53.24 -9.53
C ALA A 120 32.31 54.59 -10.12
N ALA A 121 33.01 55.44 -9.34
CA ALA A 121 33.58 56.70 -9.78
C ALA A 121 35.01 56.58 -10.36
N GLY A 122 35.60 55.37 -10.33
CA GLY A 122 36.96 55.10 -10.78
C GLY A 122 38.05 55.36 -9.74
N ASP A 123 37.70 55.71 -8.50
CA ASP A 123 38.68 55.91 -7.43
C ASP A 123 39.25 54.56 -6.98
N SER A 124 40.58 54.51 -6.82
CA SER A 124 41.25 53.35 -6.22
C SER A 124 40.87 53.23 -4.74
N ARG A 125 40.38 52.06 -4.34
CA ARG A 125 39.97 51.70 -2.97
C ARG A 125 40.59 50.37 -2.57
N LYS A 126 40.81 50.16 -1.29
CA LYS A 126 41.20 48.86 -0.73
C LYS A 126 40.04 48.16 -0.05
N ILE A 127 39.92 46.85 -0.23
CA ILE A 127 39.00 45.99 0.55
C ILE A 127 39.77 44.87 1.26
N CYS A 128 39.18 44.29 2.28
CA CYS A 128 39.74 43.15 3.00
C CYS A 128 38.84 41.92 2.85
N LEU A 129 39.42 40.81 2.42
CA LEU A 129 38.79 39.50 2.31
C LEU A 129 39.30 38.64 3.46
N ILE A 130 38.41 38.02 4.23
CA ILE A 130 38.76 37.12 5.32
C ILE A 130 38.11 35.77 5.04
N TYR A 131 38.92 34.80 4.63
CA TYR A 131 38.48 33.41 4.52
C TYR A 131 38.60 32.72 5.88
N VAL A 132 37.53 32.10 6.32
CA VAL A 132 37.43 31.42 7.62
C VAL A 132 37.18 29.94 7.38
N PRO A 133 38.18 29.06 7.54
CA PRO A 133 37.96 27.62 7.40
C PRO A 133 37.16 27.05 8.58
N TYR A 134 36.60 25.86 8.39
CA TYR A 134 35.96 25.10 9.46
C TYR A 134 36.96 24.69 10.54
N THR A 135 36.67 24.98 11.80
CA THR A 135 37.48 24.49 12.93
C THR A 135 37.10 23.05 13.25
N THR A 136 38.02 22.10 13.06
CA THR A 136 37.83 20.68 13.37
C THR A 136 38.05 20.37 14.85
N ASP A 137 39.14 20.86 15.43
CA ASP A 137 39.66 20.37 16.72
C ASP A 137 39.33 21.29 17.91
N GLY A 138 38.32 22.14 17.76
CA GLY A 138 37.97 23.15 18.76
C GLY A 138 36.67 23.89 18.49
N ILE A 139 36.32 24.77 19.44
CA ILE A 139 35.23 25.74 19.29
C ILE A 139 35.89 27.09 19.09
N CYS A 140 35.59 27.75 17.97
CA CYS A 140 36.07 29.10 17.70
C CYS A 140 35.30 30.09 18.58
N GLU A 141 35.97 30.70 19.55
CA GLU A 141 35.33 31.49 20.60
C GLU A 141 36.19 32.66 21.08
N THR A 142 35.58 33.64 21.75
CA THR A 142 36.27 34.82 22.27
C THR A 142 37.25 34.46 23.38
N ILE A 143 38.37 35.20 23.41
CA ILE A 143 39.42 35.07 24.44
C ILE A 143 39.05 35.98 25.63
N GLU A 144 38.03 35.60 26.39
CA GLU A 144 37.58 36.31 27.58
C GLU A 144 37.29 35.34 28.73
N ALA A 145 37.10 35.83 29.96
CA ALA A 145 36.86 34.97 31.13
C ALA A 145 35.60 34.10 31.01
N SER A 146 34.61 34.55 30.21
CA SER A 146 33.43 33.78 29.83
C SER A 146 33.35 33.71 28.30
N PRO A 147 34.05 32.75 27.67
CA PRO A 147 34.12 32.65 26.21
C PRO A 147 32.74 32.56 25.56
N LYS A 148 32.53 33.35 24.50
CA LYS A 148 31.32 33.38 23.68
C LYS A 148 31.62 32.81 22.31
N ALA A 149 30.67 32.06 21.79
CA ALA A 149 30.75 31.43 20.47
C ALA A 149 29.43 31.62 19.72
N TRP A 150 29.50 31.63 18.40
CA TRP A 150 28.34 31.77 17.52
C TRP A 150 28.31 30.64 16.49
N THR A 151 27.13 30.35 15.95
CA THR A 151 26.93 29.49 14.77
C THR A 151 26.17 30.25 13.69
N ARG A 152 26.50 29.98 12.42
CA ARG A 152 25.81 30.57 11.28
C ARG A 152 24.51 29.84 10.93
N ASN A 153 23.43 30.58 10.71
CA ASN A 153 22.16 30.05 10.19
C ASN A 153 21.60 31.00 9.12
N GLY A 154 21.73 30.62 7.85
CA GLY A 154 21.41 31.51 6.74
C GLY A 154 22.27 32.78 6.83
N MET A 155 21.63 33.95 6.81
CA MET A 155 22.30 35.25 6.91
C MET A 155 22.62 35.67 8.36
N SER A 156 22.15 34.93 9.36
CA SER A 156 22.24 35.34 10.78
C SER A 156 23.33 34.59 11.56
N ASN A 157 24.00 35.31 12.46
CA ASN A 157 24.91 34.75 13.46
C ASN A 157 24.15 34.56 14.78
N ILE A 158 24.04 33.32 15.25
CA ILE A 158 23.27 32.98 16.45
C ILE A 158 24.23 32.64 17.60
N PRO A 159 24.10 33.27 18.78
CA PRO A 159 24.94 32.93 19.93
C PRO A 159 24.65 31.50 20.41
N ILE A 160 25.71 30.77 20.75
CA ILE A 160 25.65 29.38 21.23
C ILE A 160 25.52 29.40 22.74
N ASN A 161 24.48 28.74 23.28
CA ASN A 161 24.36 28.53 24.72
C ASN A 161 25.21 27.34 25.22
N ALA A 162 25.32 27.16 26.53
CA ALA A 162 26.17 26.09 27.11
C ALA A 162 25.79 24.68 26.63
N ALA A 163 24.50 24.36 26.51
CA ALA A 163 24.03 23.05 26.07
C ALA A 163 24.37 22.80 24.59
N GLN A 164 24.16 23.80 23.73
CA GLN A 164 24.53 23.76 22.32
C GLN A 164 26.05 23.68 22.13
N LYS A 165 26.84 24.33 22.99
CA LYS A 165 28.31 24.24 22.97
C LYS A 165 28.78 22.82 23.27
N GLU A 166 28.20 22.17 24.29
CA GLU A 166 28.49 20.76 24.60
C GLU A 166 28.05 19.83 23.47
N GLN A 167 26.91 20.11 22.84
CA GLN A 167 26.47 19.37 21.66
C GLN A 167 27.45 19.53 20.49
N LEU A 168 27.89 20.76 20.20
CA LEU A 168 28.84 21.03 19.13
C LEU A 168 30.20 20.35 19.38
N LYS A 169 30.65 20.29 20.64
CA LYS A 169 31.86 19.52 21.01
C LYS A 169 31.71 18.03 20.69
N ARG A 170 30.53 17.43 20.96
CA ARG A 170 30.25 16.03 20.61
C ARG A 170 30.14 15.83 19.10
N ASP A 171 29.48 16.74 18.40
CA ASP A 171 29.34 16.69 16.93
C ASP A 171 30.70 16.77 16.23
N LYS A 172 31.60 17.62 16.72
CA LYS A 172 32.98 17.74 16.26
C LYS A 172 33.92 16.63 16.76
N GLN A 173 33.43 15.71 17.58
CA GLN A 173 34.24 14.65 18.21
C GLN A 173 35.40 15.18 19.07
N ILE A 174 35.29 16.42 19.59
CA ILE A 174 36.23 16.99 20.56
C ILE A 174 36.13 16.25 21.89
N VAL A 175 34.90 15.84 22.25
CA VAL A 175 34.64 15.01 23.43
C VAL A 175 34.14 13.65 22.98
N ASN A 176 34.86 12.60 23.34
CA ASN A 176 34.42 11.23 23.10
C ASN A 176 33.41 10.79 24.17
N TYR A 177 32.13 11.04 23.91
CA TYR A 177 31.06 10.66 24.83
C TYR A 177 30.95 9.13 24.99
N GLU A 178 31.13 8.36 23.92
CA GLU A 178 30.92 6.92 23.93
C GLU A 178 31.95 6.20 24.82
N GLN A 179 33.20 6.68 24.88
CA GLN A 179 34.26 6.14 25.73
C GLN A 179 34.29 6.74 27.15
N SER A 180 33.46 7.74 27.45
CA SER A 180 33.41 8.30 28.81
C SER A 180 32.95 7.28 29.85
N ARG A 181 33.42 7.45 31.09
CA ARG A 181 33.07 6.57 32.22
C ARG A 181 31.55 6.58 32.46
N CYS A 182 30.94 5.41 32.64
CA CYS A 182 29.51 5.26 32.91
C CYS A 182 29.23 4.84 34.35
N CYS A 183 29.63 3.63 34.74
CA CYS A 183 29.39 3.08 36.07
C CYS A 183 30.40 1.96 36.37
N THR A 184 30.55 1.59 37.65
CA THR A 184 31.43 0.49 38.07
C THR A 184 31.00 -0.83 37.42
N TYR A 185 31.99 -1.60 36.97
CA TYR A 185 31.77 -2.89 36.34
C TYR A 185 31.32 -3.95 37.36
N LYS A 186 30.28 -4.70 37.02
CA LYS A 186 29.86 -5.90 37.73
C LYS A 186 29.57 -7.01 36.71
N PRO A 187 30.14 -8.22 36.87
CA PRO A 187 29.88 -9.33 35.94
C PRO A 187 28.40 -9.69 35.80
N GLU A 188 27.62 -9.51 36.87
CA GLU A 188 26.17 -9.76 36.92
C GLU A 188 25.36 -8.84 35.99
N ASP A 189 25.87 -7.64 35.69
CA ASP A 189 25.16 -6.66 34.86
C ASP A 189 25.26 -7.01 33.36
N ILE A 190 26.13 -7.94 32.95
CA ILE A 190 26.33 -8.32 31.54
C ILE A 190 25.18 -9.19 31.01
N ASP A 191 24.71 -8.88 29.81
CA ASP A 191 23.92 -9.78 28.97
C ASP A 191 24.82 -10.90 28.42
N ARG A 192 24.73 -12.08 29.07
CA ARG A 192 25.53 -13.25 28.69
C ARG A 192 25.33 -13.67 27.23
N GLY A 193 24.10 -13.59 26.72
CA GLY A 193 23.83 -13.97 25.34
C GLY A 193 24.52 -13.05 24.33
N VAL A 194 24.56 -11.74 24.62
CA VAL A 194 25.31 -10.78 23.78
C VAL A 194 26.81 -11.01 23.89
N LEU A 195 27.33 -11.24 25.10
CA LEU A 195 28.75 -11.49 25.33
C LEU A 195 29.24 -12.74 24.59
N GLU A 196 28.52 -13.86 24.70
CA GLU A 196 28.86 -15.13 24.03
C GLU A 196 28.83 -14.98 22.50
N THR A 197 27.79 -14.31 21.97
CA THR A 197 27.69 -14.04 20.54
C THR A 197 28.87 -13.18 20.08
N PHE A 198 29.19 -12.11 20.81
CA PHE A 198 30.29 -11.22 20.46
C PHE A 198 31.63 -11.95 20.52
N ARG A 199 31.86 -12.75 21.57
CA ARG A 199 33.07 -13.57 21.72
C ARG A 199 33.25 -14.50 20.54
N SER A 200 32.20 -15.23 20.15
CA SER A 200 32.28 -16.20 19.05
C SER A 200 32.77 -15.59 17.74
N VAL A 201 32.40 -14.33 17.46
CA VAL A 201 32.86 -13.61 16.26
C VAL A 201 34.23 -12.98 16.48
N TYR A 202 34.48 -12.42 17.65
CA TYR A 202 35.73 -11.74 17.96
C TYR A 202 36.93 -12.71 18.02
N THR A 203 36.70 -13.94 18.47
CA THR A 203 37.74 -14.97 18.59
C THR A 203 37.81 -15.91 17.39
N GLU A 204 37.02 -15.70 16.33
CA GLU A 204 36.97 -16.57 15.13
C GLU A 204 38.36 -16.70 14.48
N ASP A 205 39.16 -15.63 14.52
CA ASP A 205 40.54 -15.57 13.99
C ASP A 205 41.63 -15.42 15.09
N ALA A 206 41.27 -15.53 16.38
CA ALA A 206 42.19 -15.26 17.48
C ALA A 206 42.97 -16.52 17.91
N THR A 207 44.29 -16.40 18.04
CA THR A 207 45.19 -17.47 18.51
C THR A 207 45.39 -17.50 20.02
N TYR A 208 44.63 -16.71 20.80
CA TYR A 208 44.81 -16.54 22.23
C TYR A 208 43.49 -16.72 23.00
N THR A 209 43.59 -17.23 24.24
CA THR A 209 42.49 -17.29 25.20
C THR A 209 42.59 -16.11 26.15
N CYS A 210 41.54 -15.29 26.25
CA CYS A 210 41.44 -14.18 27.20
C CYS A 210 40.17 -14.32 28.06
N THR A 211 40.19 -13.77 29.28
CA THR A 211 38.98 -13.71 30.12
C THR A 211 37.95 -12.73 29.56
N ASP A 212 36.72 -12.79 30.06
CA ASP A 212 35.63 -11.92 29.62
C ASP A 212 35.99 -10.44 29.87
N GLU A 213 36.55 -10.14 31.03
CA GLU A 213 36.96 -8.80 31.44
C GLU A 213 38.12 -8.27 30.59
N GLU A 214 39.10 -9.13 30.29
CA GLU A 214 40.23 -8.78 29.44
C GLU A 214 39.77 -8.48 28.01
N MET A 215 38.90 -9.31 27.45
CA MET A 215 38.30 -9.08 26.13
C MET A 215 37.54 -7.74 26.12
N LEU A 216 36.65 -7.53 27.09
CA LEU A 216 35.85 -6.30 27.18
C LEU A 216 36.72 -5.05 27.38
N TYR A 217 37.83 -5.16 28.10
CA TYR A 217 38.82 -4.09 28.23
C TYR A 217 39.55 -3.81 26.90
N GLN A 218 40.03 -4.87 26.22
CA GLN A 218 40.75 -4.74 24.95
C GLN A 218 39.91 -4.11 23.85
N VAL A 219 38.60 -4.42 23.78
CA VAL A 219 37.70 -3.81 22.80
C VAL A 219 37.26 -2.38 23.18
N GLY A 220 37.50 -1.96 24.42
CA GLY A 220 37.13 -0.64 24.95
C GLY A 220 35.72 -0.55 25.55
N ALA A 221 35.10 -1.69 25.88
CA ALA A 221 33.84 -1.74 26.63
C ALA A 221 34.04 -1.48 28.13
N LEU A 222 35.22 -1.84 28.64
CA LEU A 222 35.68 -1.51 29.99
C LEU A 222 36.91 -0.63 29.93
N ASP A 223 37.11 0.16 30.97
CA ASP A 223 38.37 0.85 31.23
C ASP A 223 38.68 0.77 32.74
N LYS A 224 39.90 1.14 33.15
CA LYS A 224 40.40 1.01 34.52
C LYS A 224 40.55 2.37 35.19
N ASP A 225 40.15 2.45 36.46
CA ASP A 225 40.45 3.62 37.28
C ASP A 225 41.92 3.62 37.75
N VAL A 226 42.32 4.63 38.54
CA VAL A 226 43.69 4.78 39.05
C VAL A 226 44.05 3.63 40.00
N ASP A 227 43.05 3.02 40.64
CA ASP A 227 43.18 1.92 41.59
C ASP A 227 43.12 0.53 40.89
N GLY A 228 42.93 0.50 39.57
CA GLY A 228 42.87 -0.71 38.76
C GLY A 228 41.51 -1.38 38.67
N ASN A 229 40.45 -0.78 39.22
CA ASN A 229 39.08 -1.31 39.15
C ASN A 229 38.46 -1.06 37.78
N TYR A 230 37.73 -2.04 37.28
CA TYR A 230 37.02 -1.92 36.01
C TYR A 230 35.76 -1.05 36.15
N PHE A 231 35.51 -0.23 35.13
CA PHE A 231 34.26 0.48 34.92
C PHE A 231 33.80 0.32 33.48
N PHE A 232 32.48 0.37 33.27
CA PHE A 232 31.92 0.40 31.93
C PHE A 232 32.15 1.77 31.28
N THR A 233 32.63 1.76 30.04
CA THR A 233 32.44 2.90 29.14
C THR A 233 30.96 3.00 28.77
N LYS A 234 30.47 4.18 28.36
CA LYS A 234 29.04 4.30 27.99
C LYS A 234 28.67 3.38 26.84
N VAL A 235 29.53 3.23 25.85
CA VAL A 235 29.31 2.29 24.73
C VAL A 235 29.31 0.84 25.21
N GLY A 236 30.24 0.47 26.10
CA GLY A 236 30.27 -0.86 26.71
C GLY A 236 28.99 -1.15 27.48
N PHE A 237 28.51 -0.19 28.27
CA PHE A 237 27.27 -0.33 29.02
C PHE A 237 26.04 -0.45 28.09
N LEU A 238 25.95 0.37 27.04
CA LEU A 238 24.86 0.31 26.07
C LEU A 238 24.80 -1.03 25.31
N PHE A 239 25.96 -1.59 25.00
CA PHE A 239 26.06 -2.77 24.16
C PHE A 239 26.00 -4.09 24.94
N PHE A 240 26.72 -4.18 26.08
CA PHE A 240 26.88 -5.42 26.84
C PHE A 240 26.02 -5.51 28.09
N ALA A 241 25.48 -4.42 28.63
CA ALA A 241 24.65 -4.52 29.83
C ALA A 241 23.26 -5.08 29.51
N SER A 242 22.76 -5.94 30.39
CA SER A 242 21.41 -6.51 30.30
C SER A 242 20.31 -5.48 30.55
N ASN A 243 20.58 -4.45 31.36
CA ASN A 243 19.66 -3.37 31.69
C ASN A 243 20.37 -1.99 31.70
N PRO A 244 20.71 -1.43 30.53
CA PRO A 244 21.35 -0.13 30.45
C PRO A 244 20.41 1.01 30.89
N GLN A 245 19.09 0.79 30.90
CA GLN A 245 18.11 1.78 31.34
C GLN A 245 18.22 2.13 32.83
N ARG A 246 18.92 1.31 33.63
CA ARG A 246 19.24 1.63 35.04
C ARG A 246 20.01 2.94 35.19
N VAL A 247 20.91 3.25 34.26
CA VAL A 247 21.73 4.48 34.28
C VAL A 247 21.34 5.42 33.14
N LEU A 248 21.03 4.88 31.97
CA LEU A 248 20.64 5.61 30.76
C LEU A 248 19.16 5.37 30.50
N SER A 249 18.28 5.92 31.34
CA SER A 249 16.83 5.64 31.32
C SER A 249 16.14 5.97 29.99
N TRP A 250 16.71 6.88 29.21
CA TRP A 250 16.27 7.26 27.86
C TRP A 250 16.81 6.36 26.75
N SER A 251 17.66 5.38 27.04
CA SER A 251 18.29 4.51 26.04
C SER A 251 17.39 3.35 25.61
N TYR A 252 16.24 3.66 25.01
CA TYR A 252 15.30 2.67 24.50
C TYR A 252 14.67 3.12 23.19
N LEU A 253 14.14 2.16 22.42
CA LEU A 253 13.29 2.44 21.26
C LEU A 253 11.83 2.44 21.70
N ARG A 254 11.07 3.45 21.29
CA ARG A 254 9.64 3.56 21.54
C ARG A 254 8.89 3.47 20.21
N LEU A 255 8.04 2.47 20.06
CA LEU A 255 7.17 2.30 18.90
C LEU A 255 5.76 2.78 19.24
N LEU A 256 5.23 3.71 18.44
CA LEU A 256 3.91 4.30 18.57
C LEU A 256 3.14 4.07 17.28
N ARG A 257 1.86 3.73 17.37
CA ARG A 257 0.95 3.64 16.23
C ARG A 257 -0.18 4.65 16.37
N PHE A 258 -0.49 5.35 15.29
CA PHE A 258 -1.59 6.30 15.19
C PHE A 258 -2.59 5.85 14.11
N SER A 259 -3.86 6.19 14.29
CA SER A 259 -4.94 5.89 13.33
C SER A 259 -5.27 7.07 12.42
N THR A 260 -4.35 8.02 12.29
CA THR A 260 -4.47 9.25 11.49
C THR A 260 -3.35 9.29 10.46
N ASP A 261 -3.48 10.18 9.49
CA ASP A 261 -2.37 10.53 8.57
C ASP A 261 -1.37 11.45 9.29
N VAL A 262 -0.16 11.61 8.74
CA VAL A 262 0.91 12.40 9.38
C VAL A 262 0.57 13.89 9.54
N ASP A 263 -0.21 14.44 8.60
CA ASP A 263 -0.57 15.87 8.56
C ASP A 263 -1.86 16.20 9.35
N GLU A 264 -2.55 15.20 9.90
CA GLU A 264 -3.75 15.38 10.73
C GLU A 264 -3.44 15.62 12.21
N GLU A 265 -4.42 16.11 12.97
CA GLU A 265 -4.25 16.35 14.41
C GLU A 265 -3.91 15.07 15.16
N ARG A 266 -2.83 15.13 15.95
CA ARG A 266 -2.30 13.98 16.68
C ARG A 266 -3.23 13.58 17.83
N GLY A 267 -3.96 12.48 17.64
CA GLY A 267 -4.70 11.80 18.70
C GLY A 267 -3.82 10.94 19.64
N LEU A 268 -4.46 10.18 20.51
CA LEU A 268 -3.79 9.19 21.36
C LEU A 268 -3.27 8.00 20.52
N PRO A 269 -2.09 7.43 20.84
CA PRO A 269 -1.59 6.26 20.13
C PRO A 269 -2.50 5.06 20.37
N THR A 270 -2.81 4.31 19.32
CA THR A 270 -3.60 3.07 19.39
C THR A 270 -2.77 1.87 19.83
N PHE A 271 -1.45 1.97 19.70
CA PHE A 271 -0.51 0.97 20.19
C PHE A 271 0.77 1.67 20.64
N GLU A 272 1.33 1.21 21.76
CA GLU A 272 2.60 1.67 22.30
C GLU A 272 3.41 0.47 22.79
N LYS A 273 4.68 0.39 22.39
CA LYS A 273 5.62 -0.62 22.90
C LYS A 273 7.03 -0.04 23.03
N ASN A 274 7.64 -0.28 24.20
CA ASN A 274 9.02 0.09 24.47
C ASN A 274 9.93 -1.14 24.34
N PHE A 275 11.07 -0.98 23.68
CA PHE A 275 12.13 -1.99 23.58
C PHE A 275 13.31 -1.59 24.44
N THR A 276 13.58 -2.37 25.48
CA THR A 276 14.62 -2.09 26.49
C THR A 276 15.69 -3.20 26.51
N GLY A 277 16.69 -3.06 27.37
CA GLY A 277 17.88 -3.93 27.39
C GLY A 277 19.02 -3.40 26.52
N SER A 278 19.99 -4.26 26.22
CA SER A 278 21.13 -3.96 25.34
C SER A 278 20.68 -3.48 23.95
N VAL A 279 21.48 -2.65 23.29
CA VAL A 279 21.14 -2.13 21.95
C VAL A 279 20.90 -3.25 20.93
N THR A 280 21.66 -4.34 21.01
CA THR A 280 21.48 -5.50 20.12
C THR A 280 20.16 -6.21 20.39
N LYS A 281 19.76 -6.37 21.65
CA LYS A 281 18.45 -6.91 22.04
C LYS A 281 17.32 -6.03 21.53
N GLN A 282 17.41 -4.71 21.69
CA GLN A 282 16.39 -3.78 21.20
C GLN A 282 16.16 -3.93 19.70
N ILE A 283 17.22 -4.04 18.89
CA ILE A 283 17.10 -4.25 17.44
C ILE A 283 16.49 -5.62 17.14
N ARG A 284 16.92 -6.70 17.83
CA ARG A 284 16.37 -8.06 17.63
C ARG A 284 14.89 -8.12 17.95
N ASP A 285 14.49 -7.66 19.13
CA ASP A 285 13.10 -7.69 19.60
C ASP A 285 12.20 -6.87 18.67
N LEU A 286 12.72 -5.76 18.13
CA LEU A 286 12.01 -4.97 17.16
C LEU A 286 11.88 -5.71 15.81
N ARG A 287 12.95 -6.31 15.29
CA ARG A 287 12.90 -7.12 14.06
C ARG A 287 11.91 -8.27 14.17
N VAL A 288 11.89 -8.95 15.30
CA VAL A 288 10.92 -10.03 15.61
C VAL A 288 9.51 -9.48 15.57
N LEU A 289 9.24 -8.35 16.25
CA LEU A 289 7.91 -7.71 16.19
C LEU A 289 7.52 -7.37 14.76
N LEU A 290 8.41 -6.73 13.98
CA LEU A 290 8.12 -6.35 12.60
C LEU A 290 7.79 -7.55 11.70
N GLN A 291 8.34 -8.73 11.99
CA GLN A 291 8.09 -9.96 11.22
C GLN A 291 6.84 -10.72 11.69
N GLU A 292 6.63 -10.84 13.00
CA GLU A 292 5.61 -11.73 13.57
C GLU A 292 4.26 -11.06 13.82
N SER A 293 4.24 -9.75 14.08
CA SER A 293 3.02 -9.07 14.55
C SER A 293 2.06 -8.64 13.44
N GLY A 294 2.47 -8.72 12.17
CA GLY A 294 1.70 -8.14 11.06
C GLY A 294 1.46 -6.64 11.24
N LEU A 295 2.39 -5.92 11.90
CA LEU A 295 2.28 -4.49 12.19
C LEU A 295 2.01 -3.67 10.93
N PHE A 296 2.74 -4.01 9.86
CA PHE A 296 2.56 -3.45 8.53
C PHE A 296 1.62 -4.32 7.70
N LYS A 297 0.79 -3.67 6.88
CA LYS A 297 -0.09 -4.38 5.95
C LYS A 297 0.73 -5.11 4.90
N THR A 298 0.20 -6.24 4.42
CA THR A 298 0.72 -6.92 3.23
C THR A 298 -0.38 -6.92 2.18
N TYR A 299 -0.08 -6.36 1.02
CA TYR A 299 -0.99 -6.23 -0.10
C TYR A 299 -0.76 -7.39 -1.08
N SER A 300 -1.73 -8.29 -1.23
CA SER A 300 -1.65 -9.34 -2.24
C SER A 300 -2.15 -8.82 -3.59
N ARG A 301 -1.30 -8.82 -4.61
CA ARG A 301 -1.67 -8.47 -6.00
C ARG A 301 -1.36 -9.60 -6.97
N ARG A 302 -2.13 -9.73 -8.05
CA ARG A 302 -1.86 -10.76 -9.06
C ARG A 302 -0.54 -10.44 -9.80
N ASN A 303 0.29 -11.45 -10.04
CA ASN A 303 1.55 -11.28 -10.73
C ASN A 303 1.32 -10.73 -12.17
N PRO A 304 1.95 -9.62 -12.59
CA PRO A 304 1.82 -9.09 -13.94
C PRO A 304 2.36 -10.00 -15.04
N THR A 305 3.29 -10.92 -14.74
CA THR A 305 3.99 -11.76 -15.73
C THR A 305 3.45 -13.19 -15.86
N GLY A 306 2.38 -13.57 -15.15
CA GLY A 306 1.80 -14.92 -15.20
C GLY A 306 1.00 -15.29 -13.95
N GLY A 307 0.41 -16.49 -13.89
CA GLY A 307 -0.48 -16.90 -12.79
C GLY A 307 0.18 -16.89 -11.40
N GLY A 308 -0.57 -16.43 -10.39
CA GLY A 308 -0.15 -16.36 -8.98
C GLY A 308 -0.49 -15.02 -8.32
N PHE A 309 -0.44 -14.97 -6.99
CA PHE A 309 -0.46 -13.73 -6.20
C PHE A 309 0.96 -13.45 -5.71
N ILE A 310 1.36 -12.17 -5.73
CA ILE A 310 2.57 -11.66 -5.11
C ILE A 310 2.12 -10.84 -3.92
N ASP A 311 2.67 -11.16 -2.76
CA ASP A 311 2.51 -10.38 -1.55
C ASP A 311 3.52 -9.23 -1.58
N GLU A 312 3.00 -8.02 -1.53
CA GLU A 312 3.77 -6.78 -1.53
C GLU A 312 3.58 -6.09 -0.18
N PRO A 313 4.62 -5.98 0.65
CA PRO A 313 4.48 -5.35 1.96
C PRO A 313 4.21 -3.85 1.81
N GLU A 314 3.62 -3.25 2.85
CA GLU A 314 3.39 -1.81 2.93
C GLU A 314 4.71 -1.03 2.86
N TYR A 315 5.74 -1.54 3.55
CA TYR A 315 7.10 -1.04 3.48
C TYR A 315 8.09 -2.19 3.23
N PRO A 316 9.19 -1.98 2.48
CA PRO A 316 10.27 -2.94 2.42
C PRO A 316 10.87 -3.15 3.82
N SER A 317 10.96 -4.40 4.27
CA SER A 317 11.51 -4.73 5.60
C SER A 317 12.94 -4.22 5.78
N ILE A 318 13.74 -4.24 4.71
CA ILE A 318 15.10 -3.70 4.68
C ILE A 318 15.11 -2.19 4.90
N ALA A 319 14.15 -1.45 4.34
CA ALA A 319 14.11 0.00 4.46
C ALA A 319 13.77 0.44 5.90
N VAL A 320 12.79 -0.23 6.52
CA VAL A 320 12.42 0.03 7.91
C VAL A 320 13.56 -0.34 8.86
N ASP A 321 14.17 -1.52 8.67
CA ASP A 321 15.30 -1.98 9.49
C ASP A 321 16.47 -1.01 9.41
N GLU A 322 16.85 -0.59 8.20
CA GLU A 322 17.94 0.34 7.97
C GLU A 322 17.67 1.72 8.60
N ALA A 323 16.43 2.24 8.52
CA ALA A 323 16.06 3.50 9.15
C ALA A 323 16.25 3.47 10.68
N ILE A 324 15.85 2.36 11.31
CA ILE A 324 15.92 2.18 12.76
C ILE A 324 17.36 1.94 13.22
N VAL A 325 18.10 1.06 12.52
CA VAL A 325 19.50 0.79 12.82
C VAL A 325 20.33 2.07 12.66
N ASN A 326 20.08 2.88 11.62
CA ASN A 326 20.72 4.18 11.45
C ASN A 326 20.39 5.15 12.58
N ALA A 327 19.15 5.15 13.08
CA ALA A 327 18.80 5.95 14.25
C ALA A 327 19.64 5.51 15.47
N VAL A 328 19.71 4.21 15.75
CA VAL A 328 20.50 3.65 16.86
C VAL A 328 21.98 4.04 16.75
N VAL A 329 22.61 3.80 15.60
CA VAL A 329 24.06 4.01 15.46
C VAL A 329 24.47 5.48 15.47
N HIS A 330 23.63 6.38 14.95
CA HIS A 330 23.94 7.80 14.84
C HIS A 330 23.33 8.67 15.94
N ARG A 331 22.66 8.06 16.92
CA ARG A 331 22.03 8.75 18.04
C ARG A 331 23.05 9.52 18.88
N ASP A 332 22.67 10.74 19.29
CA ASP A 332 23.32 11.42 20.41
C ASP A 332 22.82 10.85 21.75
N TYR A 333 23.55 9.88 22.30
CA TYR A 333 23.21 9.24 23.58
C TYR A 333 23.29 10.17 24.79
N ALA A 334 23.84 11.38 24.64
CA ALA A 334 23.84 12.39 25.70
C ALA A 334 22.49 13.10 25.88
N VAL A 335 21.58 12.98 24.90
CA VAL A 335 20.24 13.59 24.95
C VAL A 335 19.25 12.65 25.62
N ASN A 336 18.53 13.15 26.62
CA ASN A 336 17.66 12.37 27.50
C ASN A 336 16.27 12.06 26.89
N LEU A 337 16.21 11.71 25.60
CA LEU A 337 14.97 11.36 24.89
C LEU A 337 15.17 10.07 24.07
N PRO A 338 14.23 9.11 24.11
CA PRO A 338 14.33 7.87 23.34
C PRO A 338 14.31 8.12 21.83
N ILE A 339 14.61 7.07 21.06
CA ILE A 339 14.28 7.05 19.63
C ILE A 339 12.80 6.72 19.52
N GLU A 340 12.06 7.53 18.78
CA GLU A 340 10.63 7.32 18.55
C GLU A 340 10.41 6.82 17.12
N CYS A 341 9.79 5.65 17.01
CA CYS A 341 9.30 5.09 15.76
C CYS A 341 7.78 5.31 15.74
N GLU A 342 7.29 6.20 14.90
CA GLU A 342 5.88 6.54 14.79
C GLU A 342 5.31 5.95 13.50
N TYR A 343 4.29 5.10 13.61
CA TYR A 343 3.58 4.50 12.49
C TYR A 343 2.22 5.17 12.32
N TYR A 344 2.07 5.91 11.22
CA TYR A 344 0.83 6.55 10.76
C TYR A 344 0.22 5.73 9.62
N LYS A 345 -1.00 6.10 9.20
CA LYS A 345 -1.68 5.44 8.06
C LYS A 345 -0.91 5.57 6.74
N ASP A 346 -0.21 6.67 6.54
CA ASP A 346 0.46 7.03 5.28
C ASP A 346 1.99 7.12 5.38
N ALA A 347 2.54 7.08 6.60
CA ALA A 347 3.96 7.27 6.86
C ALA A 347 4.50 6.48 8.07
N PHE A 348 5.75 6.02 7.97
CA PHE A 348 6.53 5.50 9.08
C PHE A 348 7.69 6.45 9.35
N ILE A 349 7.76 6.98 10.57
CA ILE A 349 8.67 8.06 10.95
C ILE A 349 9.62 7.57 12.03
N VAL A 350 10.92 7.71 11.80
CA VAL A 350 11.94 7.44 12.82
C VAL A 350 12.55 8.77 13.26
N ARG A 351 12.27 9.17 14.49
CA ARG A 351 12.80 10.37 15.13
C ARG A 351 14.01 10.00 15.98
N ASN A 352 15.18 10.50 15.58
CA ASN A 352 16.43 10.29 16.27
C ASN A 352 16.99 11.59 16.85
N GLN A 353 17.63 11.50 18.01
CA GLN A 353 18.31 12.64 18.63
C GLN A 353 19.70 12.83 18.01
N GLY A 354 20.02 14.09 17.70
CA GLY A 354 21.24 14.50 17.02
C GLY A 354 21.02 14.78 15.53
N ARG A 355 21.84 15.68 14.98
CA ARG A 355 21.86 16.01 13.55
C ARG A 355 22.62 14.98 12.72
N VAL A 356 22.31 14.93 11.42
CA VAL A 356 23.11 14.18 10.44
C VAL A 356 24.48 14.83 10.30
N ILE A 357 25.54 14.04 10.50
CA ILE A 357 26.93 14.46 10.30
C ILE A 357 27.45 13.77 9.02
N GLN A 358 27.94 14.57 8.07
CA GLN A 358 28.63 14.09 6.87
C GLN A 358 30.11 14.47 6.86
N ARG A 359 30.89 13.84 5.99
CA ARG A 359 32.30 14.18 5.80
C ARG A 359 32.50 15.51 5.06
N ASP A 360 31.84 15.68 3.93
CA ASP A 360 32.28 16.67 2.93
C ASP A 360 31.46 17.97 2.93
N CYS A 361 30.16 17.91 3.27
CA CYS A 361 29.29 19.09 3.27
C CYS A 361 28.20 18.98 4.32
N ASP A 362 27.52 20.09 4.62
CA ASP A 362 26.31 20.04 5.43
C ASP A 362 25.11 19.68 4.56
N VAL A 363 24.13 19.00 5.18
CA VAL A 363 22.87 18.67 4.52
C VAL A 363 21.87 19.82 4.68
N PRO A 364 21.01 20.05 3.67
CA PRO A 364 19.85 20.93 3.84
C PRO A 364 18.97 20.46 5.01
N LYS A 365 18.12 21.37 5.50
CA LYS A 365 17.18 21.06 6.58
C LYS A 365 16.22 19.92 6.19
N ASP A 366 15.72 19.96 4.95
CA ASP A 366 14.81 18.97 4.38
C ASP A 366 15.42 18.49 3.06
N PHE A 367 15.57 17.18 2.87
CA PHE A 367 16.11 16.60 1.63
C PHE A 367 15.69 15.14 1.43
N SER A 368 15.63 14.71 0.17
CA SER A 368 15.37 13.31 -0.20
C SER A 368 16.65 12.55 -0.49
N LEU A 369 16.69 11.25 -0.15
CA LEU A 369 17.80 10.37 -0.54
C LEU A 369 17.89 10.12 -2.06
N ALA A 370 16.89 10.51 -2.85
CA ALA A 370 16.98 10.51 -4.31
C ALA A 370 17.91 11.62 -4.83
N GLU A 371 17.99 12.74 -4.11
CA GLU A 371 18.70 13.96 -4.52
C GLU A 371 20.09 14.05 -3.91
N LYS A 372 20.24 13.56 -2.66
CA LYS A 372 21.49 13.66 -1.91
C LYS A 372 21.93 12.30 -1.39
N VAL A 373 23.09 11.85 -1.86
CA VAL A 373 23.77 10.68 -1.31
C VAL A 373 24.46 11.08 0.00
N LEU A 374 24.18 10.33 1.07
CA LEU A 374 24.81 10.53 2.37
C LEU A 374 26.17 9.82 2.43
N VAL A 375 27.21 10.58 2.76
CA VAL A 375 28.53 10.05 3.16
C VAL A 375 28.70 10.39 4.64
N SER A 376 28.06 9.59 5.50
CA SER A 376 27.97 9.88 6.92
C SER A 376 29.30 9.66 7.63
N THR A 377 29.61 10.58 8.56
CA THR A 377 30.67 10.38 9.56
C THR A 377 30.06 9.72 10.78
N PRO A 378 30.61 8.59 11.26
CA PRO A 378 30.07 7.89 12.42
C PRO A 378 30.17 8.76 13.68
N ARG A 379 29.04 8.95 14.38
CA ARG A 379 29.02 9.64 15.68
C ARG A 379 29.54 8.73 16.79
N ASN A 380 29.17 7.44 16.73
CA ASN A 380 29.53 6.41 17.69
C ASN A 380 30.36 5.32 16.98
N PRO A 381 31.66 5.57 16.68
CA PRO A 381 32.47 4.67 15.87
C PRO A 381 32.63 3.28 16.50
N LYS A 382 32.79 3.16 17.83
CA LYS A 382 32.89 1.86 18.50
C LYS A 382 31.57 1.08 18.46
N LEU A 383 30.45 1.77 18.67
CA LEU A 383 29.13 1.12 18.58
C LEU A 383 28.89 0.54 17.17
N ILE A 384 29.26 1.29 16.12
CA ILE A 384 29.15 0.85 14.72
C ILE A 384 30.09 -0.33 14.44
N GLU A 385 31.33 -0.26 14.91
CA GLU A 385 32.31 -1.34 14.78
C GLU A 385 31.74 -2.65 15.35
N TRP A 386 31.22 -2.63 16.58
CA TRP A 386 30.67 -3.82 17.22
C TRP A 386 29.39 -4.33 16.55
N LEU A 387 28.49 -3.45 16.11
CA LEU A 387 27.28 -3.86 15.39
C LEU A 387 27.57 -4.47 14.00
N LYS A 388 28.68 -4.12 13.36
CA LYS A 388 29.12 -4.79 12.11
C LYS A 388 29.59 -6.22 12.35
N LEU A 389 30.23 -6.47 13.50
CA LEU A 389 30.69 -7.80 13.90
C LEU A 389 29.52 -8.71 14.29
N MET A 390 28.48 -8.17 14.94
CA MET A 390 27.30 -8.96 15.29
C MET A 390 26.60 -9.47 14.04
N LYS A 391 26.36 -10.79 13.99
CA LYS A 391 25.52 -11.45 13.00
C LYS A 391 24.17 -11.81 13.63
N ASP A 392 23.10 -11.63 12.87
CA ASP A 392 21.76 -12.07 13.24
C ASP A 392 21.63 -13.60 13.07
N GLN A 393 20.51 -14.20 13.52
CA GLN A 393 20.22 -15.64 13.43
C GLN A 393 20.29 -16.20 12.00
N ARG A 394 20.23 -15.33 10.98
CA ARG A 394 20.35 -15.65 9.55
C ARG A 394 21.75 -15.40 8.97
N GLY A 395 22.76 -15.14 9.81
CA GLY A 395 24.14 -14.89 9.40
C GLY A 395 24.42 -13.51 8.78
N LYS A 396 23.44 -12.60 8.74
CA LYS A 396 23.61 -11.22 8.23
C LYS A 396 24.07 -10.28 9.36
N SER A 397 25.06 -9.43 9.08
CA SER A 397 25.48 -8.38 10.02
C SER A 397 24.34 -7.42 10.39
N PHE A 398 24.31 -6.93 11.63
CA PHE A 398 23.32 -5.94 12.06
C PHE A 398 23.45 -4.61 11.31
N VAL A 399 24.68 -4.23 10.96
CA VAL A 399 25.01 -3.02 10.19
C VAL A 399 25.86 -3.41 8.97
N ARG A 400 25.48 -2.95 7.77
CA ARG A 400 26.30 -3.05 6.55
C ARG A 400 27.26 -1.85 6.45
N ALA A 401 28.06 -1.75 5.38
CA ALA A 401 28.83 -0.53 5.13
C ALA A 401 27.91 0.71 5.14
N LEU A 402 28.27 1.74 5.92
CA LEU A 402 27.41 2.90 6.27
C LEU A 402 26.79 3.62 5.06
N SER A 403 27.52 3.69 3.94
CA SER A 403 27.05 4.35 2.71
C SER A 403 26.27 3.41 1.78
N GLU A 404 26.32 2.10 2.00
CA GLU A 404 25.59 1.10 1.23
C GLU A 404 24.18 0.89 1.79
N GLY A 405 24.02 0.99 3.11
CA GLY A 405 22.74 0.84 3.80
C GLY A 405 21.70 1.86 3.34
N THR A 406 22.00 3.16 3.41
CA THR A 406 21.09 4.23 2.95
C THR A 406 20.77 4.16 1.45
N LYS A 407 21.73 3.75 0.61
CA LYS A 407 21.51 3.49 -0.82
C LYS A 407 20.57 2.32 -1.05
N GLN A 408 20.72 1.23 -0.29
CA GLN A 408 19.84 0.08 -0.36
C GLN A 408 18.43 0.46 0.10
N MET A 409 18.29 1.18 1.22
CA MET A 409 16.99 1.69 1.68
C MET A 409 16.27 2.50 0.59
N CYS A 410 16.98 3.40 -0.09
CA CYS A 410 16.42 4.15 -1.23
C CYS A 410 16.02 3.23 -2.38
N ARG A 411 16.89 2.29 -2.77
CA ARG A 411 16.62 1.32 -3.84
C ARG A 411 15.40 0.45 -3.56
N GLU A 412 15.25 -0.06 -2.34
CA GLU A 412 14.13 -0.93 -1.94
C GLU A 412 12.79 -0.17 -1.93
N MET A 413 12.79 1.09 -1.48
CA MET A 413 11.60 1.94 -1.55
C MET A 413 11.18 2.18 -3.01
N LEU A 414 12.14 2.56 -3.87
CA LEU A 414 11.89 2.79 -5.28
C LEU A 414 11.46 1.50 -6.03
N ALA A 415 11.97 0.34 -5.62
CA ALA A 415 11.58 -0.96 -6.20
C ALA A 415 10.08 -1.28 -5.96
N LEU A 416 9.50 -0.80 -4.86
CA LEU A 416 8.06 -0.87 -4.57
C LEU A 416 7.27 0.35 -5.09
N GLN A 417 7.87 1.18 -5.95
CA GLN A 417 7.26 2.43 -6.47
C GLN A 417 6.85 3.43 -5.37
N LEU A 418 7.47 3.34 -4.19
CA LEU A 418 7.28 4.27 -3.09
C LEU A 418 8.22 5.48 -3.25
N PRO A 419 7.86 6.64 -2.68
CA PRO A 419 8.77 7.78 -2.62
C PRO A 419 10.08 7.41 -1.93
N ALA A 420 11.18 8.01 -2.38
CA ALA A 420 12.45 7.89 -1.67
C ALA A 420 12.33 8.44 -0.23
N PRO A 421 13.07 7.86 0.74
CA PRO A 421 13.05 8.33 2.13
C PRO A 421 13.35 9.81 2.24
N ASN A 422 12.51 10.54 2.98
CA ASN A 422 12.68 11.97 3.23
C ASN A 422 13.35 12.19 4.58
N TYR A 423 14.35 13.06 4.62
CA TYR A 423 15.08 13.43 5.83
C TYR A 423 14.76 14.87 6.20
N ARG A 424 14.46 15.08 7.48
CA ARG A 424 14.46 16.40 8.12
C ARG A 424 15.56 16.44 9.18
N SER A 425 16.65 17.13 8.92
CA SER A 425 17.75 17.33 9.87
C SER A 425 17.70 18.74 10.42
N THR A 426 17.45 18.85 11.73
CA THR A 426 17.60 20.08 12.51
C THR A 426 18.93 20.04 13.28
N GLU A 427 19.24 21.08 14.06
CA GLU A 427 20.46 21.09 14.90
C GLU A 427 20.48 19.96 15.93
N SER A 428 19.34 19.62 16.52
CA SER A 428 19.25 18.69 17.65
C SER A 428 18.55 17.36 17.33
N GLN A 429 17.90 17.25 16.19
CA GLN A 429 17.08 16.09 15.84
C GLN A 429 17.15 15.77 14.35
N THR A 430 17.18 14.48 14.02
CA THR A 430 17.03 13.95 12.67
C THR A 430 15.77 13.11 12.61
N THR A 431 14.93 13.39 11.62
CA THR A 431 13.71 12.62 11.34
C THR A 431 13.81 12.00 9.96
N VAL A 432 13.53 10.70 9.86
CA VAL A 432 13.42 9.97 8.59
C VAL A 432 11.98 9.56 8.40
N THR A 433 11.40 9.92 7.26
CA THR A 433 10.01 9.59 6.90
C THR A 433 9.99 8.65 5.70
N LEU A 434 9.37 7.49 5.88
CA LEU A 434 9.05 6.53 4.83
C LEU A 434 7.56 6.64 4.51
N PHE A 435 7.20 7.09 3.31
CA PHE A 435 5.80 7.19 2.89
C PHE A 435 5.31 5.87 2.28
N SER A 436 4.14 5.37 2.71
CA SER A 436 3.57 4.09 2.22
C SER A 436 2.77 4.25 0.93
N ARG A 437 2.26 5.46 0.63
CA ARG A 437 1.20 5.70 -0.36
C ARG A 437 0.05 4.69 -0.18
N ALA A 438 -0.27 4.31 1.06
CA ALA A 438 -1.22 3.24 1.35
C ALA A 438 -2.60 3.51 0.72
N ALA A 439 -3.14 4.73 0.85
CA ALA A 439 -4.44 5.08 0.28
C ALA A 439 -4.47 4.98 -1.26
N GLU A 440 -3.43 5.47 -1.95
CA GLU A 440 -3.31 5.37 -3.41
C GLU A 440 -3.16 3.91 -3.87
N ARG A 441 -2.35 3.12 -3.14
CA ARG A 441 -2.15 1.70 -3.45
C ARG A 441 -3.41 0.89 -3.17
N GLU A 442 -4.10 1.13 -2.06
CA GLU A 442 -5.39 0.53 -1.74
C GLU A 442 -6.45 0.94 -2.76
N ALA A 443 -6.52 2.21 -3.16
CA ALA A 443 -7.41 2.69 -4.21
C ALA A 443 -7.06 2.08 -5.58
N SER A 444 -5.78 1.87 -5.89
CA SER A 444 -5.34 1.19 -7.11
C SER A 444 -5.67 -0.30 -7.08
N ILE A 445 -5.54 -0.96 -5.93
CA ILE A 445 -5.94 -2.37 -5.73
C ILE A 445 -7.45 -2.47 -5.81
N GLN A 446 -8.20 -1.52 -5.23
CA GLN A 446 -9.66 -1.43 -5.33
C GLN A 446 -10.11 -1.18 -6.78
N ALA A 447 -9.45 -0.26 -7.49
CA ALA A 447 -9.70 0.03 -8.90
C ALA A 447 -9.33 -1.17 -9.80
N THR A 448 -8.25 -1.89 -9.49
CA THR A 448 -7.82 -3.13 -10.19
C THR A 448 -8.68 -4.33 -9.77
N SER A 449 -9.30 -4.31 -8.59
CA SER A 449 -10.27 -5.30 -8.11
C SER A 449 -11.64 -5.14 -8.78
N THR A 450 -11.80 -4.14 -9.64
CA THR A 450 -12.81 -4.15 -10.69
C THR A 450 -12.44 -5.17 -11.79
N ILE A 451 -12.33 -6.47 -11.45
CA ILE A 451 -12.65 -7.62 -12.33
C ILE A 451 -12.75 -8.91 -11.47
N LYS A 452 -13.99 -9.43 -11.49
CA LYS A 452 -14.47 -10.79 -11.17
C LYS A 452 -14.28 -11.29 -9.74
N ALA A 453 -15.23 -10.94 -8.88
CA ALA A 453 -15.70 -11.90 -7.88
C ALA A 453 -15.98 -13.22 -8.60
N THR A 454 -15.31 -14.30 -8.21
CA THR A 454 -15.60 -15.66 -8.70
C THR A 454 -16.96 -16.14 -8.23
N GLU A 455 -17.50 -15.50 -7.18
CA GLU A 455 -18.80 -15.75 -6.59
C GLU A 455 -19.76 -14.61 -6.99
N PHE A 456 -20.65 -14.91 -7.92
CA PHE A 456 -21.69 -14.01 -8.40
C PHE A 456 -22.99 -14.79 -8.61
N ALA A 457 -24.13 -14.10 -8.58
CA ALA A 457 -25.42 -14.69 -8.92
C ALA A 457 -25.81 -14.31 -10.35
N ASN A 458 -26.65 -15.14 -10.98
CA ASN A 458 -27.28 -14.85 -12.28
C ASN A 458 -28.39 -13.76 -12.15
N LEU A 459 -28.17 -12.77 -11.30
CA LEU A 459 -29.07 -11.65 -11.01
C LEU A 459 -28.44 -10.38 -11.56
N PHE A 460 -29.15 -9.75 -12.48
CA PHE A 460 -28.71 -8.52 -13.16
C PHE A 460 -29.57 -7.35 -12.68
N PRO A 461 -28.98 -6.31 -12.04
CA PRO A 461 -29.77 -5.23 -11.45
C PRO A 461 -30.59 -4.45 -12.48
N LEU A 462 -31.81 -4.10 -12.11
CA LEU A 462 -32.70 -3.23 -12.87
C LEU A 462 -32.79 -1.86 -12.17
N LYS A 463 -32.53 -0.79 -12.93
CA LYS A 463 -32.78 0.59 -12.49
C LYS A 463 -34.10 1.07 -13.06
N LEU A 464 -35.03 1.40 -12.18
CA LEU A 464 -36.34 1.94 -12.51
C LEU A 464 -36.31 3.46 -12.31
N THR A 465 -36.66 4.21 -13.34
CA THR A 465 -36.82 5.67 -13.29
C THR A 465 -38.26 6.03 -13.64
N PHE A 466 -38.92 6.81 -12.77
CA PHE A 466 -40.29 7.28 -12.97
C PHE A 466 -40.25 8.74 -13.41
N ASP A 467 -40.97 9.06 -14.48
CA ASP A 467 -41.19 10.43 -14.92
C ASP A 467 -42.29 11.07 -14.03
N GLY A 468 -41.92 11.45 -12.80
CA GLY A 468 -42.81 12.06 -11.80
C GLY A 468 -42.32 11.92 -10.35
N ALA A 469 -42.73 12.84 -9.46
CA ALA A 469 -42.21 12.96 -8.09
C ALA A 469 -42.87 12.04 -7.04
N GLU A 470 -43.83 11.19 -7.42
CA GLU A 470 -44.53 10.30 -6.47
C GLU A 470 -43.93 8.89 -6.45
N THR A 471 -43.69 8.38 -5.24
CA THR A 471 -43.21 7.00 -5.04
C THR A 471 -44.40 6.03 -5.07
N PRO A 472 -44.30 4.89 -5.77
CA PRO A 472 -45.43 3.98 -5.95
C PRO A 472 -45.82 3.23 -4.66
N ASN A 473 -47.12 3.00 -4.49
CA ASN A 473 -47.73 2.29 -3.36
C ASN A 473 -47.51 0.77 -3.41
N PHE A 474 -47.64 0.07 -2.28
CA PHE A 474 -47.33 -1.37 -2.17
C PHE A 474 -48.13 -2.28 -3.12
N GLU A 475 -49.38 -1.92 -3.44
CA GLU A 475 -50.22 -2.64 -4.41
C GLU A 475 -49.78 -2.43 -5.87
N GLN A 476 -49.13 -1.32 -6.18
CA GLN A 476 -48.65 -1.01 -7.54
C GLN A 476 -47.44 -1.86 -7.94
N PHE A 477 -46.67 -2.40 -6.98
CA PHE A 477 -45.48 -3.20 -7.30
C PHE A 477 -45.78 -4.49 -8.06
N ARG A 478 -46.84 -5.22 -7.69
CA ARG A 478 -47.22 -6.45 -8.42
C ARG A 478 -47.67 -6.15 -9.85
N GLN A 479 -48.27 -4.98 -10.06
CA GLN A 479 -48.66 -4.54 -11.39
C GLN A 479 -47.43 -4.15 -12.22
N ILE A 480 -46.51 -3.36 -11.64
CA ILE A 480 -45.22 -3.02 -12.26
C ILE A 480 -44.45 -4.28 -12.68
N GLU A 481 -44.39 -5.31 -11.83
CA GLU A 481 -43.71 -6.56 -12.17
C GLU A 481 -44.33 -7.27 -13.38
N ARG A 482 -45.68 -7.30 -13.47
CA ARG A 482 -46.39 -7.86 -14.63
C ARG A 482 -46.15 -7.05 -15.89
N ASP A 483 -46.20 -5.72 -15.79
CA ASP A 483 -46.02 -4.83 -16.92
C ASP A 483 -44.60 -4.93 -17.49
N ILE A 484 -43.58 -5.01 -16.60
CA ILE A 484 -42.18 -5.25 -17.00
C ILE A 484 -42.04 -6.57 -17.74
N MET A 485 -42.61 -7.65 -17.21
CA MET A 485 -42.51 -8.97 -17.85
C MET A 485 -43.28 -9.03 -19.17
N SER A 486 -44.45 -8.39 -19.28
CA SER A 486 -45.19 -8.29 -20.54
C SER A 486 -44.42 -7.49 -21.58
N SER A 487 -43.91 -6.32 -21.22
CA SER A 487 -43.10 -5.49 -22.12
C SER A 487 -41.82 -6.19 -22.57
N LEU A 488 -41.15 -6.92 -21.66
CA LEU A 488 -39.98 -7.73 -22.00
C LEU A 488 -40.33 -8.85 -22.98
N LYS A 489 -41.46 -9.55 -22.80
CA LYS A 489 -41.94 -10.58 -23.73
C LYS A 489 -42.12 -10.00 -25.13
N ASP A 490 -42.83 -8.88 -25.24
CA ASP A 490 -43.14 -8.28 -26.54
C ASP A 490 -41.88 -7.75 -27.23
N ALA A 491 -40.95 -7.17 -26.46
CA ALA A 491 -39.66 -6.72 -26.98
C ALA A 491 -38.75 -7.87 -27.43
N LEU A 492 -38.76 -9.00 -26.72
CA LEU A 492 -38.06 -10.22 -27.14
C LEU A 492 -38.60 -10.72 -28.50
N VAL A 493 -39.93 -10.79 -28.65
CA VAL A 493 -40.56 -11.20 -29.91
C VAL A 493 -40.18 -10.27 -31.06
N ALA A 494 -40.22 -8.96 -30.83
CA ALA A 494 -39.83 -7.95 -31.83
C ALA A 494 -38.36 -8.09 -32.28
N GLN A 495 -37.47 -8.58 -31.40
CA GLN A 495 -36.06 -8.83 -31.68
C GLN A 495 -35.76 -10.27 -32.15
N GLY A 496 -36.78 -10.99 -32.64
CA GLY A 496 -36.59 -12.31 -33.27
C GLY A 496 -36.43 -13.47 -32.30
N TRP A 497 -36.93 -13.34 -31.07
CA TRP A 497 -37.03 -14.45 -30.12
C TRP A 497 -38.37 -15.16 -30.23
N TYR A 498 -38.34 -16.48 -30.08
CA TYR A 498 -39.53 -17.31 -29.95
C TYR A 498 -39.80 -17.61 -28.48
N ILE A 499 -41.02 -17.32 -28.01
CA ILE A 499 -41.44 -17.56 -26.63
C ILE A 499 -41.95 -18.99 -26.49
N ASP A 500 -41.16 -19.86 -25.86
CA ASP A 500 -41.54 -21.26 -25.64
C ASP A 500 -42.59 -21.42 -24.53
N ARG A 501 -42.50 -20.58 -23.51
CA ARG A 501 -43.38 -20.62 -22.34
C ARG A 501 -43.41 -19.27 -21.64
N TYR A 502 -44.60 -18.80 -21.27
CA TYR A 502 -44.77 -17.68 -20.34
C TYR A 502 -45.79 -18.07 -19.27
N LYS A 503 -45.31 -18.37 -18.06
CA LYS A 503 -46.17 -18.78 -16.93
C LYS A 503 -45.51 -18.41 -15.60
N PHE A 504 -46.31 -18.02 -14.61
CA PHE A 504 -45.85 -17.70 -13.24
C PHE A 504 -44.71 -16.66 -13.20
N GLY A 505 -44.74 -15.65 -14.07
CA GLY A 505 -43.71 -14.60 -14.11
C GLY A 505 -42.35 -15.08 -14.63
N ARG A 506 -42.31 -16.19 -15.37
CA ARG A 506 -41.12 -16.71 -16.05
C ARG A 506 -41.36 -16.82 -17.55
N ILE A 507 -40.44 -16.26 -18.32
CA ILE A 507 -40.39 -16.38 -19.79
C ILE A 507 -39.28 -17.36 -20.13
N THR A 508 -39.57 -18.42 -20.88
CA THR A 508 -38.56 -19.25 -21.54
C THR A 508 -38.58 -18.93 -23.02
N ALA A 509 -37.45 -18.52 -23.58
CA ALA A 509 -37.37 -18.14 -24.99
C ALA A 509 -36.05 -18.56 -25.62
N HIS A 510 -36.06 -18.77 -26.95
CA HIS A 510 -34.87 -19.03 -27.75
C HIS A 510 -34.85 -18.16 -29.00
N ARG A 511 -33.66 -17.99 -29.59
CA ARG A 511 -33.52 -17.18 -30.82
C ARG A 511 -33.97 -17.99 -32.04
N LEU A 512 -34.74 -17.38 -32.93
CA LEU A 512 -35.10 -18.01 -34.19
C LEU A 512 -33.84 -18.35 -35.01
N LYS A 513 -33.82 -19.53 -35.66
CA LYS A 513 -32.71 -20.03 -36.48
C LYS A 513 -31.37 -20.21 -35.75
N SER A 514 -31.40 -20.46 -34.44
CA SER A 514 -30.22 -20.73 -33.61
C SER A 514 -30.05 -22.20 -33.23
N ASP A 515 -30.65 -23.13 -34.00
CA ASP A 515 -30.56 -24.55 -33.69
C ASP A 515 -29.12 -25.06 -33.70
N LEU A 516 -28.83 -25.93 -32.73
CA LEU A 516 -27.55 -26.62 -32.62
C LEU A 516 -27.43 -27.68 -33.70
N THR A 517 -26.22 -27.84 -34.23
CA THR A 517 -25.95 -28.81 -35.28
C THR A 517 -26.04 -30.25 -34.74
N LEU A 518 -27.06 -30.98 -35.22
CA LEU A 518 -27.24 -32.42 -35.02
C LEU A 518 -27.05 -33.16 -36.35
N PRO A 519 -26.83 -34.48 -36.35
CA PRO A 519 -26.82 -35.29 -37.57
C PRO A 519 -28.07 -35.01 -38.43
N GLN A 520 -27.91 -34.89 -39.75
CA GLN A 520 -28.96 -34.37 -40.64
C GLN A 520 -30.26 -35.21 -40.59
N ASN A 521 -30.14 -36.52 -40.45
CA ASN A 521 -31.27 -37.43 -40.26
C ASN A 521 -32.05 -37.17 -38.95
N VAL A 522 -31.37 -36.76 -37.89
CA VAL A 522 -31.96 -36.37 -36.60
C VAL A 522 -32.55 -34.96 -36.66
N ASN A 523 -31.85 -34.01 -37.30
CA ASN A 523 -32.26 -32.60 -37.38
C ASN A 523 -33.58 -32.37 -38.15
N ASN A 524 -33.98 -33.36 -38.97
CA ASN A 524 -35.26 -33.42 -39.67
C ASN A 524 -36.43 -33.89 -38.78
N ILE A 525 -36.15 -34.34 -37.55
CA ILE A 525 -37.14 -34.84 -36.59
C ILE A 525 -37.18 -33.97 -35.35
N VAL A 526 -36.01 -33.66 -34.80
CA VAL A 526 -35.85 -32.91 -33.56
C VAL A 526 -34.75 -31.87 -33.72
N ARG A 527 -35.00 -30.67 -33.19
CA ARG A 527 -34.03 -29.58 -33.15
C ARG A 527 -33.78 -29.14 -31.72
N PHE A 528 -32.53 -28.76 -31.46
CA PHE A 528 -32.06 -28.34 -30.15
C PHE A 528 -31.79 -26.84 -30.20
N TYR A 529 -32.46 -26.07 -29.35
CA TYR A 529 -32.33 -24.62 -29.31
C TYR A 529 -31.69 -24.17 -28.00
N PRO A 530 -30.60 -23.39 -28.06
CA PRO A 530 -30.08 -22.61 -26.93
C PRO A 530 -31.17 -21.65 -26.46
N ALA A 531 -31.68 -21.86 -25.25
CA ALA A 531 -32.80 -21.10 -24.71
C ALA A 531 -32.41 -20.46 -23.38
N TYR A 532 -33.18 -19.48 -22.96
CA TYR A 532 -32.93 -18.72 -21.75
C TYR A 532 -34.23 -18.51 -20.98
N GLU A 533 -34.15 -18.66 -19.65
CA GLU A 533 -35.24 -18.35 -18.73
C GLU A 533 -35.02 -16.95 -18.16
N PHE A 534 -36.02 -16.08 -18.30
CA PHE A 534 -36.03 -14.72 -17.76
C PHE A 534 -37.07 -14.65 -16.64
N GLN A 535 -36.66 -14.16 -15.48
CA GLN A 535 -37.54 -14.00 -14.32
C GLN A 535 -37.21 -12.72 -13.55
N LEU A 536 -38.23 -11.92 -13.25
CA LEU A 536 -38.08 -10.75 -12.40
C LEU A 536 -38.03 -11.16 -10.91
N ARG A 537 -37.08 -10.61 -10.16
CA ARG A 537 -36.90 -10.85 -8.72
C ARG A 537 -36.73 -9.52 -7.98
N ARG A 538 -37.19 -9.50 -6.72
CA ARG A 538 -37.02 -8.35 -5.83
C ARG A 538 -36.39 -8.79 -4.52
N TYR A 539 -35.25 -8.20 -4.17
CA TYR A 539 -34.54 -8.50 -2.92
C TYR A 539 -34.06 -7.19 -2.26
N TRP A 540 -34.28 -7.05 -0.95
CA TRP A 540 -33.94 -5.85 -0.16
C TRP A 540 -34.35 -4.51 -0.81
N GLY A 541 -35.48 -4.49 -1.52
CA GLY A 541 -36.02 -3.31 -2.20
C GLY A 541 -35.46 -3.03 -3.61
N ASN A 542 -34.51 -3.84 -4.10
CA ASN A 542 -33.94 -3.71 -5.44
C ASN A 542 -34.56 -4.75 -6.39
N TYR A 543 -34.70 -4.38 -7.67
CA TYR A 543 -35.18 -5.26 -8.73
C TYR A 543 -34.02 -5.88 -9.51
N TYR A 544 -34.18 -7.14 -9.88
CA TYR A 544 -33.20 -7.92 -10.62
C TYR A 544 -33.87 -8.72 -11.71
N LEU A 545 -33.27 -8.75 -12.90
CA LEU A 545 -33.59 -9.73 -13.92
C LEU A 545 -32.71 -10.96 -13.70
N CYS A 546 -33.32 -12.09 -13.34
CA CYS A 546 -32.66 -13.39 -13.27
C CYS A 546 -32.66 -14.02 -14.66
N VAL A 547 -31.49 -14.42 -15.16
CA VAL A 547 -31.37 -15.05 -16.49
C VAL A 547 -30.54 -16.31 -16.42
N ASP A 548 -31.12 -17.42 -16.87
CA ASP A 548 -30.47 -18.74 -16.85
C ASP A 548 -30.50 -19.42 -18.22
N TYR A 549 -29.37 -20.01 -18.61
CA TYR A 549 -29.30 -20.86 -19.81
C TYR A 549 -30.04 -22.17 -19.60
N THR A 550 -30.84 -22.55 -20.60
CA THR A 550 -31.51 -23.83 -20.72
C THR A 550 -31.46 -24.34 -22.16
N LEU A 551 -32.01 -25.53 -22.42
CA LEU A 551 -32.06 -26.14 -23.73
C LEU A 551 -33.51 -26.49 -24.06
N GLN A 552 -34.00 -26.06 -25.23
CA GLN A 552 -35.30 -26.46 -25.75
C GLN A 552 -35.12 -27.55 -26.80
N VAL A 553 -35.77 -28.69 -26.57
CA VAL A 553 -35.79 -29.82 -27.50
C VAL A 553 -37.15 -29.81 -28.18
N LYS A 554 -37.18 -29.55 -29.49
CA LYS A 554 -38.41 -29.32 -30.24
C LYS A 554 -38.57 -30.31 -31.37
N ASN A 555 -39.77 -30.89 -31.47
CA ASN A 555 -40.19 -31.62 -32.66
C ASN A 555 -40.34 -30.66 -33.85
N VAL A 556 -39.91 -31.11 -35.03
CA VAL A 556 -40.12 -30.39 -36.30
C VAL A 556 -40.93 -31.18 -37.32
N CYS A 557 -41.38 -32.39 -36.97
CA CYS A 557 -42.28 -33.17 -37.82
C CYS A 557 -43.70 -32.61 -37.77
N PHE A 558 -44.30 -32.49 -38.95
CA PHE A 558 -45.70 -32.12 -39.13
C PHE A 558 -46.65 -33.28 -38.78
N ILE A 559 -47.92 -32.95 -38.46
CA ILE A 559 -48.95 -33.93 -38.09
C ILE A 559 -49.09 -35.04 -39.13
N ASN A 560 -49.14 -34.69 -40.42
CA ASN A 560 -49.32 -35.68 -41.49
C ASN A 560 -48.26 -36.79 -41.49
N LYS A 561 -47.00 -36.47 -41.14
CA LYS A 561 -45.90 -37.45 -41.03
C LYS A 561 -45.82 -38.16 -39.69
N LEU A 562 -46.53 -37.65 -38.68
CA LEU A 562 -46.58 -38.23 -37.33
C LEU A 562 -47.70 -39.25 -37.22
N LEU A 563 -48.77 -39.10 -37.99
CA LEU A 563 -49.90 -40.05 -38.04
C LEU A 563 -49.50 -41.42 -38.64
N ASP A 564 -48.36 -41.53 -39.31
CA ASP A 564 -47.77 -42.83 -39.68
C ASP A 564 -47.27 -43.63 -38.46
N ILE A 565 -47.10 -42.97 -37.30
CA ILE A 565 -46.45 -43.52 -36.10
C ILE A 565 -47.37 -43.47 -34.87
N PHE A 566 -48.24 -42.46 -34.79
CA PHE A 566 -49.14 -42.20 -33.66
C PHE A 566 -50.60 -42.25 -34.08
N GLU A 567 -51.45 -42.72 -33.18
CA GLU A 567 -52.90 -42.61 -33.39
C GLU A 567 -53.35 -41.15 -33.26
N PRO A 568 -54.37 -40.70 -34.02
CA PRO A 568 -54.91 -39.33 -33.95
C PRO A 568 -55.19 -38.84 -32.53
N ASN A 569 -55.79 -39.69 -31.69
CA ASN A 569 -56.15 -39.38 -30.31
C ASN A 569 -54.92 -39.10 -29.42
N GLU A 570 -53.74 -39.64 -29.74
CA GLU A 570 -52.52 -39.36 -28.99
C GLU A 570 -52.04 -37.91 -29.19
N LEU A 571 -52.41 -37.28 -30.31
CA LEU A 571 -52.00 -35.93 -30.71
C LEU A 571 -52.99 -34.83 -30.32
N VAL A 572 -54.25 -35.19 -30.03
CA VAL A 572 -55.28 -34.28 -29.50
C VAL A 572 -54.84 -33.71 -28.15
N ASP A 573 -55.28 -32.49 -27.85
CA ASP A 573 -54.93 -31.68 -26.67
C ASP A 573 -53.47 -31.24 -26.54
N LYS A 574 -52.58 -31.67 -27.44
CA LYS A 574 -51.22 -31.15 -27.48
C LYS A 574 -51.20 -29.72 -27.99
N VAL A 575 -50.31 -28.91 -27.40
CA VAL A 575 -49.97 -27.60 -27.94
C VAL A 575 -49.22 -27.80 -29.25
N ALA A 576 -49.54 -27.00 -30.27
CA ALA A 576 -48.92 -27.05 -31.58
C ALA A 576 -48.66 -25.65 -32.12
N THR A 577 -47.70 -25.55 -33.03
CA THR A 577 -47.48 -24.36 -33.85
C THR A 577 -48.04 -24.63 -35.23
N ALA A 578 -48.99 -23.81 -35.68
CA ALA A 578 -49.69 -23.98 -36.94
C ALA A 578 -49.51 -22.74 -37.83
N SER A 579 -49.32 -22.94 -39.13
CA SER A 579 -49.17 -21.84 -40.09
C SER A 579 -50.54 -21.39 -40.62
N TRP A 580 -51.13 -20.38 -39.97
CA TRP A 580 -52.38 -19.73 -40.35
C TRP A 580 -52.19 -18.20 -40.28
N SER A 581 -52.11 -17.55 -41.44
CA SER A 581 -51.75 -16.12 -41.56
C SER A 581 -50.46 -15.75 -40.81
N GLY A 582 -49.48 -16.67 -40.83
CA GLY A 582 -48.28 -16.65 -39.98
C GLY A 582 -48.21 -17.88 -39.07
N TRP A 583 -47.11 -18.05 -38.35
CA TRP A 583 -46.99 -19.14 -37.38
C TRP A 583 -47.64 -18.75 -36.06
N GLN A 584 -48.67 -19.50 -35.67
CA GLN A 584 -49.49 -19.24 -34.49
C GLN A 584 -49.45 -20.42 -33.53
N MET A 585 -49.50 -20.15 -32.23
CA MET A 585 -49.62 -21.19 -31.21
C MET A 585 -51.08 -21.55 -30.96
N GLY A 586 -51.34 -22.84 -30.78
CA GLY A 586 -52.67 -23.30 -30.44
C GLY A 586 -52.67 -24.69 -29.83
N ARG A 587 -53.87 -25.23 -29.59
CA ARG A 587 -54.09 -26.59 -29.11
C ARG A 587 -54.82 -27.40 -30.17
N ILE A 588 -54.35 -28.62 -30.42
CA ILE A 588 -54.98 -29.53 -31.38
C ILE A 588 -56.30 -30.04 -30.79
N THR A 589 -57.41 -29.78 -31.48
CA THR A 589 -58.75 -30.29 -31.10
C THR A 589 -59.09 -31.56 -31.90
N HIS A 590 -58.60 -31.65 -33.14
CA HIS A 590 -58.76 -32.82 -34.00
C HIS A 590 -57.56 -32.97 -34.94
N ALA A 591 -57.09 -34.20 -35.16
CA ALA A 591 -55.96 -34.50 -36.06
C ALA A 591 -56.35 -35.54 -37.11
N ALA A 592 -56.14 -35.24 -38.39
CA ALA A 592 -56.28 -36.18 -39.51
C ALA A 592 -55.13 -36.02 -40.52
N SER A 593 -55.03 -36.93 -41.48
CA SER A 593 -53.92 -36.97 -42.45
C SER A 593 -53.82 -35.72 -43.33
N GLU A 594 -54.95 -35.17 -43.75
CA GLU A 594 -55.01 -33.97 -44.63
C GLU A 594 -55.25 -32.67 -43.85
N TRP A 595 -56.16 -32.68 -42.88
CA TRP A 595 -56.57 -31.48 -42.12
C TRP A 595 -56.49 -31.72 -40.61
N THR A 596 -56.07 -30.67 -39.88
CA THR A 596 -56.00 -30.65 -38.41
C THR A 596 -56.74 -29.41 -37.94
N ASN A 597 -57.64 -29.58 -36.98
CA ASN A 597 -58.28 -28.44 -36.32
C ASN A 597 -57.40 -28.00 -35.15
N VAL A 598 -57.12 -26.70 -35.09
CA VAL A 598 -56.29 -26.10 -34.05
C VAL A 598 -57.04 -24.91 -33.45
N TYR A 599 -57.21 -24.94 -32.14
CA TYR A 599 -57.66 -23.78 -31.36
C TYR A 599 -56.48 -22.82 -31.16
N LEU A 600 -56.46 -21.70 -31.87
CA LEU A 600 -55.40 -20.68 -31.83
C LEU A 600 -55.57 -19.79 -30.59
N PHE A 601 -54.52 -19.68 -29.77
CA PHE A 601 -54.61 -18.97 -28.49
C PHE A 601 -54.76 -17.46 -28.64
N ASP A 602 -54.01 -16.84 -29.56
CA ASP A 602 -54.00 -15.38 -29.72
C ASP A 602 -55.29 -14.82 -30.36
N PHE A 603 -56.07 -15.68 -31.02
CA PHE A 603 -57.34 -15.31 -31.67
C PHE A 603 -58.57 -15.92 -31.01
N GLU A 604 -58.37 -16.74 -29.97
CA GLU A 604 -59.41 -17.43 -29.21
C GLU A 604 -60.45 -18.16 -30.09
N LYS A 605 -59.98 -18.79 -31.18
CA LYS A 605 -60.85 -19.47 -32.15
C LYS A 605 -60.24 -20.76 -32.69
N GLU A 606 -61.11 -21.65 -33.15
CA GLU A 606 -60.73 -22.89 -33.83
C GLU A 606 -60.66 -22.69 -35.34
N GLU A 607 -59.58 -23.14 -35.96
CA GLU A 607 -59.34 -23.04 -37.39
C GLU A 607 -58.89 -24.39 -37.96
N GLN A 608 -59.35 -24.70 -39.17
CA GLN A 608 -58.95 -25.90 -39.89
C GLN A 608 -57.72 -25.58 -40.75
N ILE A 609 -56.62 -26.29 -40.49
CA ILE A 609 -55.31 -26.02 -41.09
C ILE A 609 -54.79 -27.32 -41.71
N ALA A 610 -54.12 -27.22 -42.87
CA ALA A 610 -53.54 -28.40 -43.52
C ALA A 610 -52.53 -29.09 -42.59
N SER A 611 -52.60 -30.41 -42.45
CA SER A 611 -51.80 -31.15 -41.47
C SER A 611 -50.29 -31.11 -41.73
N ASN A 612 -49.86 -30.76 -42.95
CA ASN A 612 -48.47 -30.50 -43.32
C ASN A 612 -47.99 -29.08 -42.93
N LEU A 613 -48.83 -28.29 -42.28
CA LEU A 613 -48.56 -26.95 -41.76
C LEU A 613 -48.73 -26.86 -40.23
N VAL A 614 -48.99 -27.98 -39.55
CA VAL A 614 -49.15 -28.06 -38.10
C VAL A 614 -48.03 -28.91 -37.49
N ILE A 615 -47.28 -28.35 -36.54
CA ILE A 615 -46.19 -29.03 -35.83
C ILE A 615 -46.59 -29.18 -34.35
N PRO A 616 -46.88 -30.39 -33.84
CA PRO A 616 -47.21 -30.59 -32.44
C PRO A 616 -45.96 -30.52 -31.55
N ASN A 617 -46.13 -30.05 -30.33
CA ASN A 617 -45.15 -30.19 -29.28
C ASN A 617 -45.21 -31.61 -28.71
N LEU A 618 -44.16 -32.39 -28.95
CA LEU A 618 -44.07 -33.79 -28.52
C LEU A 618 -43.28 -33.93 -27.22
N SER A 619 -43.69 -34.89 -26.39
CA SER A 619 -42.91 -35.29 -25.23
C SER A 619 -41.58 -35.93 -25.66
N ARG A 620 -40.60 -35.96 -24.76
CA ARG A 620 -39.31 -36.60 -25.03
C ARG A 620 -39.46 -38.08 -25.43
N ASN A 621 -40.29 -38.84 -24.70
CA ASN A 621 -40.56 -40.25 -25.01
C ASN A 621 -41.21 -40.41 -26.39
N SER A 622 -42.10 -39.49 -26.78
CA SER A 622 -42.71 -39.49 -28.12
C SER A 622 -41.65 -39.24 -29.21
N ILE A 623 -40.71 -38.31 -28.98
CA ILE A 623 -39.62 -38.06 -29.94
C ILE A 623 -38.71 -39.30 -30.07
N GLU A 624 -38.39 -39.96 -28.96
CA GLU A 624 -37.62 -41.22 -28.96
C GLU A 624 -38.35 -42.32 -29.76
N ARG A 625 -39.68 -42.43 -29.61
CA ARG A 625 -40.51 -43.34 -30.43
C ARG A 625 -40.40 -43.03 -31.92
N VAL A 626 -40.41 -41.74 -32.32
CA VAL A 626 -40.24 -41.34 -33.74
C VAL A 626 -38.86 -41.73 -34.28
N LEU A 627 -37.80 -41.53 -33.49
CA LEU A 627 -36.44 -41.89 -33.88
C LEU A 627 -36.29 -43.41 -34.07
N GLN A 628 -36.84 -44.21 -33.13
CA GLN A 628 -36.82 -45.67 -33.19
C GLN A 628 -37.58 -46.21 -34.40
N GLN A 629 -38.80 -45.73 -34.66
CA GLN A 629 -39.62 -46.17 -35.79
C GLN A 629 -38.99 -45.84 -37.15
N ARG A 630 -38.15 -44.79 -37.22
CA ARG A 630 -37.37 -44.45 -38.41
C ARG A 630 -35.99 -45.12 -38.46
N SER A 631 -35.73 -46.09 -37.58
CA SER A 631 -34.45 -46.82 -37.48
C SER A 631 -33.22 -45.92 -37.28
N ILE A 632 -33.40 -44.76 -36.64
CA ILE A 632 -32.33 -43.80 -36.36
C ILE A 632 -31.78 -44.09 -34.96
N HIS A 633 -30.53 -44.56 -34.90
CA HIS A 633 -29.82 -44.81 -33.65
C HIS A 633 -29.23 -43.51 -33.11
N PHE A 634 -29.93 -42.85 -32.20
CA PHE A 634 -29.50 -41.61 -31.57
C PHE A 634 -29.91 -41.56 -30.10
N ASP A 635 -28.93 -41.41 -29.19
CA ASP A 635 -29.20 -41.27 -27.76
C ASP A 635 -29.64 -39.83 -27.45
N LEU A 636 -30.96 -39.61 -27.48
CA LEU A 636 -31.57 -38.33 -27.17
C LEU A 636 -31.30 -37.89 -25.72
N ALA A 637 -31.18 -38.84 -24.78
CA ALA A 637 -30.91 -38.56 -23.37
C ALA A 637 -29.54 -37.93 -23.18
N GLN A 638 -28.52 -38.61 -23.71
CA GLN A 638 -27.14 -38.20 -23.60
C GLN A 638 -26.91 -36.89 -24.37
N ALA A 639 -27.47 -36.75 -25.57
CA ALA A 639 -27.39 -35.51 -26.35
C ALA A 639 -28.03 -34.33 -25.59
N THR A 640 -29.22 -34.53 -25.00
CA THR A 640 -29.89 -33.49 -24.20
C THR A 640 -29.04 -33.08 -23.00
N LYS A 641 -28.49 -34.05 -22.26
CA LYS A 641 -27.61 -33.76 -21.11
C LYS A 641 -26.32 -33.05 -21.53
N LYS A 642 -25.73 -33.41 -22.66
CA LYS A 642 -24.54 -32.73 -23.22
C LYS A 642 -24.85 -31.27 -23.57
N HIS A 643 -25.89 -31.04 -24.38
CA HIS A 643 -26.21 -29.69 -24.86
C HIS A 643 -26.87 -28.78 -23.81
N SER A 644 -27.47 -29.34 -22.75
CA SER A 644 -27.88 -28.60 -21.54
C SER A 644 -26.72 -28.33 -20.57
N LEU A 645 -25.49 -28.74 -20.95
CA LEU A 645 -24.24 -28.62 -20.20
C LEU A 645 -24.17 -29.51 -18.95
N ALA A 646 -25.12 -30.42 -18.72
CA ALA A 646 -25.13 -31.28 -17.53
C ALA A 646 -23.97 -32.29 -17.48
N LEU A 647 -23.38 -32.65 -18.62
CA LEU A 647 -22.23 -33.56 -18.73
C LEU A 647 -20.89 -32.83 -18.93
N GLU A 648 -20.90 -31.50 -19.08
CA GLU A 648 -19.70 -30.74 -19.41
C GLU A 648 -18.90 -30.39 -18.15
N PRO A 649 -17.60 -30.74 -18.07
CA PRO A 649 -16.72 -30.24 -17.01
C PRO A 649 -16.71 -28.71 -17.02
N GLY A 650 -16.99 -28.09 -15.88
CA GLY A 650 -17.12 -26.62 -15.82
C GLY A 650 -18.44 -26.06 -16.38
N ALA A 651 -19.51 -26.87 -16.43
CA ALA A 651 -20.86 -26.48 -16.83
C ALA A 651 -21.32 -25.12 -16.29
N ALA A 652 -21.02 -24.81 -15.02
CA ALA A 652 -21.38 -23.55 -14.39
C ALA A 652 -20.72 -22.34 -15.06
N ARG A 653 -19.44 -22.46 -15.42
CA ARG A 653 -18.70 -21.39 -16.12
C ARG A 653 -19.24 -21.18 -17.52
N ILE A 654 -19.43 -22.26 -18.29
CA ILE A 654 -19.96 -22.17 -19.67
C ILE A 654 -21.38 -21.59 -19.63
N ARG A 655 -22.20 -21.99 -18.65
CA ARG A 655 -23.53 -21.41 -18.42
C ARG A 655 -23.46 -19.91 -18.17
N ALA A 656 -22.58 -19.46 -17.27
CA ALA A 656 -22.40 -18.04 -16.98
C ALA A 656 -21.91 -17.25 -18.21
N GLU A 657 -20.98 -17.79 -19.00
CA GLU A 657 -20.50 -17.17 -20.23
C GLU A 657 -21.63 -17.00 -21.26
N LYS A 658 -22.47 -18.03 -21.45
CA LYS A 658 -23.64 -17.97 -22.33
C LYS A 658 -24.70 -16.98 -21.83
N THR A 659 -25.02 -17.00 -20.53
CA THR A 659 -25.94 -16.03 -19.92
C THR A 659 -25.43 -14.60 -20.09
N GLN A 660 -24.14 -14.36 -19.84
CA GLN A 660 -23.54 -13.04 -19.97
C GLN A 660 -23.59 -12.52 -21.41
N ALA A 661 -23.37 -13.38 -22.40
CA ALA A 661 -23.48 -13.01 -23.81
C ALA A 661 -24.89 -12.54 -24.18
N VAL A 662 -25.92 -13.25 -23.71
CA VAL A 662 -27.33 -12.86 -23.94
C VAL A 662 -27.69 -11.59 -23.20
N ILE A 663 -27.24 -11.42 -21.95
CA ILE A 663 -27.46 -10.18 -21.20
C ILE A 663 -26.86 -8.98 -21.94
N ASN A 664 -25.61 -9.10 -22.40
CA ASN A 664 -24.97 -8.03 -23.15
C ASN A 664 -25.76 -7.67 -24.42
N GLU A 665 -26.29 -8.67 -25.12
CA GLU A 665 -27.13 -8.46 -26.29
C GLU A 665 -28.43 -7.74 -25.94
N ILE A 666 -29.24 -8.26 -25.01
CA ILE A 666 -30.55 -7.69 -24.70
C ILE A 666 -30.44 -6.31 -24.03
N THR A 667 -29.38 -6.06 -23.25
CA THR A 667 -29.11 -4.72 -22.71
C THR A 667 -28.94 -3.69 -23.81
N GLN A 668 -28.38 -4.08 -24.97
CA GLN A 668 -28.16 -3.19 -26.11
C GLN A 668 -29.37 -3.12 -27.06
N SER A 669 -30.09 -4.23 -27.26
CA SER A 669 -31.14 -4.34 -28.29
C SER A 669 -32.57 -4.18 -27.77
N ILE A 670 -32.82 -4.44 -26.49
CA ILE A 670 -34.15 -4.42 -25.87
C ILE A 670 -34.29 -3.30 -24.84
N PHE A 671 -33.26 -3.06 -24.02
CA PHE A 671 -33.32 -2.03 -22.97
C PHE A 671 -32.85 -0.66 -23.48
N PRO A 672 -33.41 0.47 -22.99
CA PRO A 672 -34.41 0.56 -21.92
C PRO A 672 -35.81 0.12 -22.36
N LEU A 673 -36.51 -0.60 -21.48
CA LEU A 673 -37.94 -0.86 -21.64
C LEU A 673 -38.72 0.38 -21.19
N ARG A 674 -39.56 0.92 -22.08
CA ARG A 674 -40.43 2.07 -21.79
C ARG A 674 -41.87 1.59 -21.58
N ILE A 675 -42.39 1.83 -20.39
CA ILE A 675 -43.72 1.39 -19.95
C ILE A 675 -44.45 2.62 -19.38
N ASN A 676 -45.25 3.30 -20.20
CA ASN A 676 -45.91 4.56 -19.82
C ASN A 676 -44.91 5.60 -19.26
N ILE A 677 -44.99 5.92 -17.96
CA ILE A 677 -44.10 6.85 -17.24
C ILE A 677 -42.86 6.18 -16.62
N LEU A 678 -42.72 4.86 -16.78
CA LEU A 678 -41.63 4.06 -16.21
C LEU A 678 -40.62 3.72 -17.30
N SER A 679 -39.35 4.03 -17.04
CA SER A 679 -38.22 3.56 -17.84
C SER A 679 -37.40 2.57 -17.01
N VAL A 680 -37.14 1.40 -17.59
CA VAL A 680 -36.39 0.31 -16.94
C VAL A 680 -35.09 0.09 -17.69
N LEU A 681 -33.98 0.20 -16.97
CA LEU A 681 -32.63 -0.02 -17.47
C LEU A 681 -32.04 -1.30 -16.86
N LEU A 682 -31.44 -2.15 -17.71
CA LEU A 682 -30.74 -3.36 -17.28
C LEU A 682 -29.25 -3.11 -17.17
N GLN A 683 -28.67 -3.39 -16.01
CA GLN A 683 -27.22 -3.44 -15.85
C GLN A 683 -26.70 -4.78 -16.37
N ASN A 684 -25.70 -4.75 -17.24
CA ASN A 684 -25.14 -5.95 -17.85
C ASN A 684 -24.10 -6.67 -16.95
N THR A 685 -23.78 -6.12 -15.78
CA THR A 685 -22.91 -6.78 -14.80
C THR A 685 -23.73 -7.59 -13.80
N PRO A 686 -23.41 -8.88 -13.59
CA PRO A 686 -24.09 -9.68 -12.58
C PRO A 686 -23.74 -9.17 -11.19
N ILE A 687 -24.64 -9.36 -10.22
CA ILE A 687 -24.35 -8.99 -8.84
C ILE A 687 -23.23 -9.88 -8.27
N SER A 688 -22.18 -9.24 -7.75
CA SER A 688 -21.15 -9.92 -6.97
C SER A 688 -21.70 -10.27 -5.60
N LEU A 689 -21.28 -11.41 -5.06
CA LEU A 689 -21.70 -11.89 -3.76
C LEU A 689 -20.52 -11.78 -2.77
N PRO A 690 -20.36 -10.66 -2.06
CA PRO A 690 -19.30 -10.53 -1.08
C PRO A 690 -19.53 -11.43 0.14
N ARG A 691 -18.43 -11.91 0.73
CA ARG A 691 -18.42 -12.68 1.98
C ARG A 691 -18.43 -11.79 3.24
N GLN A 692 -18.09 -10.51 3.09
CA GLN A 692 -18.11 -9.52 4.16
C GLN A 692 -19.03 -8.37 3.78
N ARG A 693 -19.83 -7.93 4.75
CA ARG A 693 -20.79 -6.85 4.55
C ARG A 693 -20.06 -5.51 4.52
N VAL A 694 -20.11 -4.81 3.40
CA VAL A 694 -19.60 -3.43 3.28
C VAL A 694 -20.74 -2.44 3.49
N THR A 695 -21.93 -2.74 2.93
CA THR A 695 -23.14 -1.93 3.12
C THR A 695 -24.34 -2.77 3.61
N GLY A 696 -25.36 -2.12 4.17
CA GLY A 696 -26.53 -2.80 4.75
C GLY A 696 -27.48 -3.47 3.74
N LYS A 697 -27.29 -3.30 2.42
CA LYS A 697 -28.24 -3.73 1.37
C LYS A 697 -27.66 -4.75 0.37
N GLU A 698 -26.50 -5.33 0.67
CA GLU A 698 -25.84 -6.32 -0.20
C GLU A 698 -26.33 -7.76 0.02
N LEU A 699 -26.34 -8.52 -1.07
CA LEU A 699 -26.48 -9.97 -1.09
C LEU A 699 -25.17 -10.61 -0.59
N LEU A 700 -25.21 -11.34 0.53
CA LEU A 700 -24.02 -11.94 1.13
C LEU A 700 -23.98 -13.45 0.91
N VAL A 701 -22.76 -13.96 0.72
CA VAL A 701 -22.48 -15.40 0.80
C VAL A 701 -21.91 -15.71 2.18
N GLN A 702 -22.48 -16.73 2.82
CA GLN A 702 -22.01 -17.30 4.07
C GLN A 702 -21.91 -18.81 3.91
N ASP A 703 -20.78 -19.38 4.31
CA ASP A 703 -20.65 -20.82 4.40
C ASP A 703 -21.38 -21.29 5.64
N LEU A 704 -22.29 -22.26 5.45
CA LEU A 704 -22.88 -22.98 6.57
C LEU A 704 -22.00 -24.19 6.86
N VAL A 705 -21.69 -24.40 8.14
CA VAL A 705 -21.01 -25.63 8.58
C VAL A 705 -22.02 -26.76 8.53
N GLU A 706 -21.62 -27.89 7.93
CA GLU A 706 -22.45 -29.09 7.92
C GLU A 706 -22.78 -29.47 9.39
N PRO A 707 -24.06 -29.55 9.75
CA PRO A 707 -24.44 -29.82 11.13
C PRO A 707 -23.99 -31.23 11.51
N LYS A 708 -23.43 -31.37 12.71
CA LYS A 708 -23.15 -32.69 13.26
C LYS A 708 -24.46 -33.32 13.69
N VAL A 709 -24.70 -34.55 13.25
CA VAL A 709 -25.87 -35.31 13.70
C VAL A 709 -25.53 -35.94 15.04
N GLU A 710 -26.41 -35.75 16.01
CA GLU A 710 -26.29 -36.36 17.33
C GLU A 710 -26.89 -37.77 17.30
N PHE A 711 -26.19 -38.69 17.96
CA PHE A 711 -26.54 -40.09 18.12
C PHE A 711 -26.63 -40.40 19.61
N ASN A 712 -26.83 -41.67 19.93
CA ASN A 712 -26.93 -42.15 21.31
C ASN A 712 -25.82 -41.59 22.22
N ARG A 713 -26.17 -41.31 23.49
CA ARG A 713 -25.27 -40.78 24.52
C ARG A 713 -24.59 -39.46 24.13
N SER A 714 -25.28 -38.62 23.36
CA SER A 714 -24.79 -37.32 22.90
C SER A 714 -23.47 -37.37 22.14
N GLN A 715 -23.18 -38.50 21.49
CA GLN A 715 -22.09 -38.59 20.53
C GLN A 715 -22.54 -37.94 19.22
N SER A 716 -21.63 -37.28 18.50
CA SER A 716 -21.99 -36.58 17.26
C SER A 716 -20.98 -36.84 16.15
N ASP A 717 -21.49 -37.03 14.94
CA ASP A 717 -20.70 -37.29 13.74
C ASP A 717 -21.32 -36.54 12.54
N PRO A 718 -20.52 -35.86 11.69
CA PRO A 718 -21.03 -35.29 10.44
C PRO A 718 -21.49 -36.36 9.44
N ASN A 719 -20.93 -37.57 9.49
CA ASN A 719 -21.31 -38.67 8.61
C ASN A 719 -22.43 -39.51 9.25
N ILE A 720 -23.65 -39.34 8.75
CA ILE A 720 -24.84 -40.03 9.28
C ILE A 720 -24.68 -41.55 9.34
N ARG A 721 -24.14 -42.14 8.27
CA ARG A 721 -24.02 -43.59 8.14
C ARG A 721 -22.96 -44.15 9.10
N GLU A 722 -21.84 -43.47 9.23
CA GLU A 722 -20.78 -43.88 10.16
C GLU A 722 -21.22 -43.70 11.61
N GLY A 723 -21.84 -42.56 11.91
CA GLY A 723 -22.37 -42.24 13.24
C GLY A 723 -23.43 -43.23 13.72
N ILE A 724 -24.43 -43.57 12.90
CA ILE A 724 -25.46 -44.54 13.30
C ILE A 724 -24.90 -45.95 13.49
N THR A 725 -23.88 -46.33 12.71
CA THR A 725 -23.25 -47.65 12.81
C THR A 725 -22.37 -47.75 14.06
N ARG A 726 -21.66 -46.69 14.43
CA ARG A 726 -20.76 -46.67 15.59
C ARG A 726 -21.48 -46.43 16.90
N PHE A 727 -22.40 -45.46 16.93
CA PHE A 727 -22.99 -44.95 18.16
C PHE A 727 -24.43 -45.45 18.36
N GLY A 728 -25.09 -45.92 17.31
CA GLY A 728 -26.50 -46.35 17.34
C GLY A 728 -27.47 -45.20 17.10
N ALA A 729 -28.77 -45.51 17.09
CA ALA A 729 -29.83 -44.50 16.96
C ALA A 729 -29.81 -43.53 18.16
N TYR A 730 -30.27 -42.29 17.94
CA TYR A 730 -30.36 -41.27 19.00
C TYR A 730 -31.17 -41.75 20.21
N ASP A 731 -32.33 -42.35 19.94
CA ASP A 731 -33.18 -43.02 20.93
C ASP A 731 -32.95 -44.54 20.89
N ILE A 732 -32.83 -45.17 22.07
CA ILE A 732 -32.71 -46.63 22.22
C ILE A 732 -33.94 -47.23 22.91
N ASP A 733 -35.13 -46.65 22.71
CA ASP A 733 -36.33 -47.29 23.23
C ASP A 733 -36.46 -48.68 22.57
N ARG A 734 -36.28 -49.72 23.40
CA ARG A 734 -36.24 -51.10 22.95
C ARG A 734 -37.68 -51.50 22.61
N ALA A 735 -38.03 -51.42 21.34
CA ALA A 735 -39.31 -51.89 20.81
C ALA A 735 -39.09 -53.20 20.06
N ASP A 736 -39.76 -54.28 20.48
CA ASP A 736 -39.85 -55.50 19.69
C ASP A 736 -40.81 -55.23 18.53
N ILE A 737 -40.25 -54.93 17.35
CA ILE A 737 -41.03 -54.69 16.14
C ILE A 737 -41.21 -56.02 15.41
N GLU A 738 -42.43 -56.55 15.42
CA GLU A 738 -42.79 -57.73 14.62
C GLU A 738 -42.85 -57.34 13.13
N ILE A 739 -42.01 -57.97 12.30
CA ILE A 739 -42.03 -57.78 10.84
C ILE A 739 -42.76 -58.95 10.21
N VAL A 740 -43.93 -58.68 9.61
CA VAL A 740 -44.70 -59.68 8.85
C VAL A 740 -44.46 -59.45 7.34
N PRO A 741 -43.57 -60.22 6.68
CA PRO A 741 -43.34 -60.07 5.26
C PRO A 741 -44.51 -60.65 4.45
N ILE A 742 -45.12 -59.80 3.61
CA ILE A 742 -46.14 -60.22 2.64
C ILE A 742 -45.45 -60.34 1.28
N CYS A 743 -45.28 -61.57 0.80
CA CYS A 743 -44.71 -61.85 -0.52
C CYS A 743 -45.81 -62.32 -1.48
N ASN A 744 -45.76 -61.86 -2.74
CA ASN A 744 -46.57 -62.45 -3.83
C ASN A 744 -46.12 -63.90 -4.05
N VAL A 745 -47.07 -64.80 -4.32
CA VAL A 745 -46.82 -66.23 -4.60
C VAL A 745 -45.86 -66.42 -5.76
N GLU A 746 -45.78 -65.47 -6.69
CA GLU A 746 -44.83 -65.49 -7.82
C GLU A 746 -43.36 -65.19 -7.44
N LEU A 747 -43.11 -64.67 -6.23
CA LEU A 747 -41.77 -64.32 -5.71
C LEU A 747 -41.34 -65.20 -4.52
N ARG A 748 -42.18 -66.17 -4.12
CA ARG A 748 -41.82 -67.26 -3.21
C ARG A 748 -41.12 -68.37 -3.98
#